data_AF-A0A816FWB2-F1
#
_entry.id   AF-A0A816FWB2-F1
#
_cell.length_a   1.000
_cell.length_b   1.000
_cell.length_c   1.000
_cell.angle_alpha   90.00
_cell.angle_beta   90.00
_cell.angle_gamma   90.00
#
_symmetry.space_group_name_H-M   'P 1'
#
loop_
_entity.id
_entity.type
_entity.pdbx_description
1 polymer ?
#
loop_
_entity_poly.entity_id
_entity_poly.type
_entity_poly.pdbx_seq_one_letter_code
_entity_poly.pdbx_strand_id
1 'polypeptide(L)'
;QQSNIQQQQNATNINLKNDQHKMLFLGKWLLSNCSNLILSDAMSQDTLSSCRLFLNRKGELCSCQQMFDPSSFHVNNKEKYLSLFELKYLPAIELCSVHESLTLLKHLKLRQFYDVKCDELIDICEGTMKESSSSTAGKRSLMLLLAEFIIDILHQNSKLIEEYSQSKRLSLKQYLNITAWMPVMIERPHGYPSSLTWQGSIDTRRSFVNPREICDKTNAYLVGGVALVSSLDLPESFYHTTRSSNRTALDLREVKLDLLIKQLKCLVLCYQKSSVHEQKNETFDYLNLCKRLYDTLTHFTNMSDIHNEMRKCNLTEWIWNGTNGFSSTNQIYLVDKTHPLASYIQILPYELYNYRKFFESMGVKSQPESSKIEDLLRNHPQQPIDENLFRWIKETYTTDRRLLQLINDFELKSHAKGNTNHHHHHHHQPQANNNNNSKSKNLHDEQTRITFSSTLDLSDDKVYLYLPDIFNKQTNIKETVVQALSTISKEKKTQLLTEEDFFIRKMSGSEYQKNLYDHYRAYNDLLLPNLNVLPKNVKDTLVLFALDNADNTMLNILKQHCCIPCTPNGRTLNKPSKLIHPYCRLASLYSDIDSLFPYGGQDSYLREDRLNVLKLLGKRMTVAYVIFPNGKNVDETNHLTHI
;
A
#
# COMPACT_ATOMS: atom_id res chain seq x y z
N GLN A 1 7.81 25.03 70.74
CA GLN A 1 8.79 24.94 69.63
C GLN A 1 8.12 24.57 68.30
N GLN A 2 7.26 23.55 68.21
CA GLN A 2 6.50 23.24 66.98
C GLN A 2 5.55 24.38 66.52
N SER A 3 4.92 25.11 67.44
CA SER A 3 4.09 26.28 67.12
C SER A 3 4.86 27.44 66.47
N ASN A 4 6.10 27.71 66.93
CA ASN A 4 6.95 28.75 66.37
C ASN A 4 7.49 28.37 64.98
N ILE A 5 7.73 27.09 64.72
CA ILE A 5 8.15 26.59 63.40
C ILE A 5 6.98 26.72 62.40
N GLN A 6 5.75 26.43 62.81
CA GLN A 6 4.55 26.60 61.98
C GLN A 6 4.23 28.09 61.70
N GLN A 7 4.41 28.98 62.68
CA GLN A 7 4.27 30.43 62.49
C GLN A 7 5.38 31.00 61.61
N GLN A 8 6.63 30.54 61.74
CA GLN A 8 7.72 30.93 60.83
C GLN A 8 7.48 30.44 59.41
N GLN A 9 7.03 29.19 59.21
CA GLN A 9 6.67 28.65 57.89
C GLN A 9 5.51 29.41 57.25
N ASN A 10 4.50 29.82 58.03
CA ASN A 10 3.40 30.64 57.55
C ASN A 10 3.84 32.06 57.22
N ALA A 11 4.69 32.70 58.03
CA ALA A 11 5.25 34.02 57.75
C ALA A 11 6.16 34.02 56.51
N THR A 12 6.98 32.98 56.32
CA THR A 12 7.79 32.81 55.09
C THR A 12 6.92 32.57 53.86
N ASN A 13 5.83 31.80 53.98
CA ASN A 13 4.88 31.58 52.88
C ASN A 13 4.08 32.84 52.53
N ILE A 14 3.74 33.68 53.51
CA ILE A 14 3.08 34.98 53.29
C ILE A 14 4.05 35.96 52.61
N ASN A 15 5.31 36.02 53.04
CA ASN A 15 6.33 36.85 52.39
C ASN A 15 6.61 36.40 50.96
N LEU A 16 6.72 35.09 50.71
CA LEU A 16 6.86 34.56 49.34
C LEU A 16 5.68 34.97 48.44
N LYS A 17 4.45 34.86 48.94
CA LYS A 17 3.25 35.27 48.19
C LYS A 17 3.21 36.77 47.92
N ASN A 18 3.64 37.58 48.89
CA ASN A 18 3.76 39.04 48.72
C ASN A 18 4.82 39.40 47.68
N ASP A 19 5.95 38.71 47.66
CA ASP A 19 7.00 38.96 46.68
C ASP A 19 6.60 38.49 45.27
N GLN A 20 5.86 37.38 45.14
CA GLN A 20 5.25 36.98 43.88
C GLN A 20 4.24 38.02 43.36
N HIS A 21 3.44 38.62 44.24
CA HIS A 21 2.51 39.71 43.89
C HIS A 21 3.25 40.96 43.39
N LYS A 22 4.35 41.34 44.05
CA LYS A 22 5.20 42.46 43.61
C LYS A 22 5.81 42.19 42.24
N MET A 23 6.32 40.98 42.01
CA MET A 23 6.90 40.59 40.74
C MET A 23 5.88 40.57 39.60
N LEU A 24 4.66 40.08 39.87
CA LEU A 24 3.53 40.13 38.94
C LEU A 24 3.16 41.58 38.58
N PHE A 25 3.05 42.44 39.59
CA PHE A 25 2.76 43.85 39.39
C PHE A 25 3.85 44.53 38.55
N LEU A 26 5.12 44.25 38.84
CA LEU A 26 6.26 44.75 38.09
C LEU A 26 6.20 44.32 36.62
N GLY A 27 5.92 43.04 36.34
CA GLY A 27 5.77 42.54 34.98
C GLY A 27 4.66 43.24 34.19
N LYS A 28 3.47 43.40 34.80
CA LYS A 28 2.35 44.14 34.18
C LYS A 28 2.69 45.62 33.98
N TRP A 29 3.31 46.26 34.98
CA TRP A 29 3.72 47.67 34.91
C TRP A 29 4.73 47.92 33.80
N LEU A 30 5.72 47.03 33.62
CA LEU A 30 6.72 47.11 32.55
C LEU A 30 6.07 47.05 31.16
N LEU A 31 5.11 46.13 30.94
CA LEU A 31 4.40 46.04 29.66
C LEU A 31 3.57 47.31 29.39
N SER A 32 2.95 47.90 30.41
CA SER A 32 2.12 49.08 30.26
C SER A 32 2.91 50.40 30.10
N ASN A 33 4.09 50.52 30.69
CA ASN A 33 4.78 51.82 30.80
C ASN A 33 6.16 51.87 30.13
N CYS A 34 6.74 50.72 29.77
CA CYS A 34 8.12 50.66 29.27
C CYS A 34 8.22 50.10 27.84
N SER A 35 7.19 50.31 27.00
CA SER A 35 7.18 49.85 25.60
C SER A 35 8.39 50.34 24.81
N ASN A 36 8.74 51.63 24.90
CA ASN A 36 9.90 52.20 24.21
C ASN A 36 11.22 51.54 24.62
N LEU A 37 11.39 51.23 25.91
CA LEU A 37 12.58 50.54 26.42
C LEU A 37 12.66 49.12 25.82
N ILE A 38 11.54 48.39 25.85
CA ILE A 38 11.46 47.03 25.31
C ILE A 38 11.70 47.02 23.80
N LEU A 39 11.27 48.03 23.06
CA LEU A 39 11.38 48.06 21.59
C LEU A 39 12.74 48.56 21.09
N SER A 40 13.48 49.36 21.85
CA SER A 40 14.69 50.06 21.37
C SER A 40 16.01 49.55 21.93
N ASP A 41 16.02 48.90 23.10
CA ASP A 41 17.26 48.46 23.76
C ASP A 41 17.41 46.92 23.81
N ALA A 42 18.35 46.40 23.03
CA ALA A 42 18.65 44.97 22.98
C ALA A 42 19.16 44.41 24.33
N MET A 43 19.91 45.20 25.10
CA MET A 43 20.42 44.76 26.41
C MET A 43 19.29 44.58 27.42
N SER A 44 18.33 45.52 27.43
CA SER A 44 17.11 45.39 28.22
C SER A 44 16.24 44.22 27.77
N GLN A 45 16.09 43.99 26.45
CA GLN A 45 15.38 42.82 25.94
C GLN A 45 16.00 41.51 26.43
N ASP A 46 17.32 41.38 26.35
CA ASP A 46 18.05 40.19 26.79
C ASP A 46 17.87 39.95 28.29
N THR A 47 18.05 41.00 29.09
CA THR A 47 17.89 40.93 30.54
C THR A 47 16.46 40.53 30.91
N LEU A 48 15.47 41.28 30.42
CA LEU A 48 14.05 41.09 30.74
C LEU A 48 13.51 39.75 30.23
N SER A 49 13.95 39.28 29.07
CA SER A 49 13.51 37.99 28.50
C SER A 49 13.87 36.79 29.39
N SER A 50 14.92 36.91 30.22
CA SER A 50 15.38 35.88 31.14
C SER A 50 14.75 35.98 32.54
N CYS A 51 14.14 37.12 32.89
CA CYS A 51 13.56 37.36 34.21
C CYS A 51 12.19 36.67 34.37
N ARG A 52 11.96 36.06 35.54
CA ARG A 52 10.67 35.43 35.89
C ARG A 52 9.64 36.46 36.37
N LEU A 53 9.08 37.22 35.44
CA LEU A 53 8.17 38.34 35.70
C LEU A 53 6.72 38.07 35.28
N PHE A 54 6.49 37.07 34.44
CA PHE A 54 5.20 36.85 33.77
C PHE A 54 4.59 35.53 34.20
N LEU A 55 3.26 35.47 34.26
CA LEU A 55 2.56 34.23 34.62
C LEU A 55 2.32 33.39 33.36
N ASN A 56 2.51 32.08 33.49
CA ASN A 56 1.91 31.11 32.58
C ASN A 56 0.44 30.85 32.94
N ARG A 57 -0.29 30.06 32.14
CA ARG A 57 -1.71 29.74 32.42
C ARG A 57 -1.92 28.88 33.67
N LYS A 58 -0.89 28.17 34.16
CA LYS A 58 -0.89 27.46 35.45
C LYS A 58 -0.73 28.40 36.65
N GLY A 59 -0.41 29.69 36.42
CA GLY A 59 -0.20 30.68 37.48
C GLY A 59 1.21 30.65 38.08
N GLU A 60 2.18 30.06 37.38
CA GLU A 60 3.59 30.03 37.78
C GLU A 60 4.33 31.23 37.17
N LEU A 61 5.23 31.85 37.94
CA LEU A 61 6.12 32.90 37.43
C LEU A 61 7.21 32.31 36.53
N CYS A 62 7.19 32.72 35.27
CA CYS A 62 8.05 32.27 34.19
C CYS A 62 8.74 33.46 33.52
N SER A 63 9.87 33.17 32.86
CA SER A 63 10.46 34.11 31.91
C SER A 63 9.86 33.93 30.51
N CYS A 64 9.99 34.93 29.65
CA CYS A 64 9.50 34.84 28.27
C CYS A 64 10.17 33.69 27.51
N GLN A 65 11.45 33.43 27.76
CA GLN A 65 12.18 32.30 27.15
C GLN A 65 11.68 30.92 27.59
N GLN A 66 10.86 30.83 28.65
CA GLN A 66 10.21 29.58 29.08
C GLN A 66 8.82 29.40 28.47
N MET A 67 8.30 30.40 27.75
CA MET A 67 6.95 30.40 27.19
C MET A 67 6.97 30.50 25.66
N PHE A 68 5.91 30.00 25.05
CA PHE A 68 5.71 30.02 23.60
C PHE A 68 4.72 31.12 23.20
N ASP A 69 4.97 31.74 22.05
CA ASP A 69 4.04 32.66 21.41
C ASP A 69 2.80 31.88 20.93
N PRO A 70 1.61 32.12 21.50
CA PRO A 70 0.38 31.44 21.07
C PRO A 70 0.10 31.62 19.58
N SER A 71 0.51 32.74 19.00
CA SER A 71 0.26 33.02 17.59
C SER A 71 1.14 32.23 16.63
N SER A 72 2.25 31.66 17.11
CA SER A 72 3.12 30.77 16.31
C SER A 72 2.44 29.45 15.94
N PHE A 73 1.36 29.08 16.63
CA PHE A 73 0.56 27.88 16.37
C PHE A 73 -0.46 28.09 15.23
N HIS A 74 -0.82 29.33 14.88
CA HIS A 74 -1.73 29.61 13.75
C HIS A 74 -1.07 29.35 12.39
N VAL A 75 0.27 29.36 12.34
CA VAL A 75 1.02 29.06 11.12
C VAL A 75 0.91 27.57 10.82
N ASN A 76 0.61 27.21 9.57
CA ASN A 76 0.55 25.82 9.08
C ASN A 76 -0.43 24.90 9.84
N ASN A 77 -1.57 25.45 10.32
CA ASN A 77 -2.64 24.70 10.99
C ASN A 77 -2.19 23.93 12.26
N LYS A 78 -1.29 24.52 13.06
CA LYS A 78 -0.74 23.91 14.29
C LYS A 78 -1.55 24.24 15.55
N GLU A 79 -2.66 24.97 15.42
CA GLU A 79 -3.54 25.38 16.52
C GLU A 79 -4.03 24.21 17.36
N LYS A 80 -4.25 23.06 16.72
CA LYS A 80 -4.66 21.82 17.39
C LYS A 80 -3.72 21.41 18.53
N TYR A 81 -2.43 21.75 18.46
CA TYR A 81 -1.42 21.41 19.48
C TYR A 81 -1.43 22.34 20.69
N LEU A 82 -2.17 23.45 20.68
CA LEU A 82 -2.20 24.41 21.79
C LEU A 82 -2.57 23.74 23.12
N SER A 83 -3.48 22.75 23.09
CA SER A 83 -3.90 21.99 24.27
C SER A 83 -2.75 21.26 24.97
N LEU A 84 -1.70 20.84 24.24
CA LEU A 84 -0.51 20.19 24.81
C LEU A 84 0.39 21.17 25.58
N PHE A 85 0.30 22.46 25.26
CA PHE A 85 1.12 23.53 25.85
C PHE A 85 0.34 24.36 26.88
N GLU A 86 -0.99 24.28 26.85
CA GLU A 86 -1.91 25.24 27.42
C GLU A 86 -1.61 25.57 28.87
N LEU A 87 -1.41 24.56 29.72
CA LEU A 87 -1.22 24.78 31.14
C LEU A 87 0.13 25.45 31.46
N LYS A 88 1.24 24.88 30.99
CA LYS A 88 2.58 25.22 31.51
C LYS A 88 3.38 26.20 30.64
N TYR A 89 3.16 26.16 29.33
CA TYR A 89 4.08 26.76 28.36
C TYR A 89 3.52 27.98 27.63
N LEU A 90 2.25 28.33 27.86
CA LEU A 90 1.66 29.54 27.30
C LEU A 90 1.56 30.66 28.35
N PRO A 91 1.71 31.93 27.94
CA PRO A 91 1.44 33.06 28.82
C PRO A 91 -0.02 33.07 29.29
N ALA A 92 -0.24 33.64 30.47
CA ALA A 92 -1.57 33.83 31.04
C ALA A 92 -2.49 34.56 30.04
N ILE A 93 -3.76 34.14 30.00
CA ILE A 93 -4.76 34.67 29.06
C ILE A 93 -4.89 36.20 29.16
N GLU A 94 -4.78 36.73 30.38
CA GLU A 94 -4.80 38.17 30.68
C GLU A 94 -3.68 38.97 30.01
N LEU A 95 -2.52 38.36 29.80
CA LEU A 95 -1.39 39.01 29.13
C LEU A 95 -1.54 38.98 27.60
N CYS A 96 -2.25 37.97 27.10
CA CYS A 96 -2.48 37.75 25.67
C CYS A 96 -3.71 38.50 25.14
N SER A 97 -4.66 38.90 26.00
CA SER A 97 -5.88 39.59 25.60
C SER A 97 -5.64 41.02 25.09
N VAL A 98 -4.50 41.63 25.46
CA VAL A 98 -4.08 42.95 25.02
C VAL A 98 -3.05 42.79 23.89
N HIS A 99 -3.39 43.28 22.69
CA HIS A 99 -2.55 43.11 21.50
C HIS A 99 -1.15 43.73 21.66
N GLU A 100 -1.06 44.91 22.30
CA GLU A 100 0.22 45.57 22.58
C GLU A 100 1.09 44.72 23.52
N SER A 101 0.50 44.16 24.58
CA SER A 101 1.21 43.32 25.55
C SER A 101 1.81 42.08 24.90
N LEU A 102 1.04 41.37 24.07
CA LEU A 102 1.56 40.22 23.34
C LEU A 102 2.68 40.64 22.38
N THR A 103 2.55 41.78 21.71
CA THR A 103 3.59 42.31 20.80
C THR A 103 4.88 42.60 21.57
N LEU A 104 4.81 43.19 22.76
CA LEU A 104 5.98 43.44 23.60
C LEU A 104 6.60 42.13 24.11
N LEU A 105 5.78 41.15 24.52
CA LEU A 105 6.28 39.83 24.91
C LEU A 105 7.02 39.12 23.77
N LYS A 106 6.59 39.28 22.52
CA LYS A 106 7.33 38.76 21.35
C LYS A 106 8.73 39.38 21.23
N HIS A 107 8.85 40.69 21.48
CA HIS A 107 10.16 41.37 21.51
C HIS A 107 11.03 40.91 22.69
N LEU A 108 10.41 40.38 23.76
CA LEU A 108 11.09 39.70 24.87
C LEU A 108 11.39 38.22 24.58
N LYS A 109 11.51 37.82 23.30
CA LYS A 109 11.96 36.49 22.86
C LYS A 109 11.06 35.34 23.33
N LEU A 110 9.74 35.52 23.23
CA LEU A 110 8.82 34.39 23.26
C LEU A 110 9.21 33.37 22.18
N ARG A 111 9.12 32.09 22.53
CA ARG A 111 9.55 31.01 21.66
C ARG A 111 8.51 30.66 20.62
N GLN A 112 8.97 30.26 19.45
CA GLN A 112 8.14 29.78 18.36
C GLN A 112 7.83 28.29 18.53
N PHE A 113 6.77 27.81 17.90
CA PHE A 113 6.33 26.42 17.96
C PHE A 113 7.45 25.38 17.79
N TYR A 114 8.38 25.59 16.85
CA TYR A 114 9.47 24.64 16.57
C TYR A 114 10.70 24.79 17.47
N ASP A 115 10.72 25.74 18.40
CA ASP A 115 11.86 25.93 19.31
C ASP A 115 11.91 24.88 20.42
N VAL A 116 10.95 23.94 20.49
CA VAL A 116 10.79 22.90 21.53
C VAL A 116 12.10 22.17 21.82
N LYS A 117 12.44 22.04 23.11
CA LYS A 117 13.65 21.36 23.60
C LYS A 117 13.35 19.96 24.13
N CYS A 118 14.41 19.14 24.27
CA CYS A 118 14.33 17.76 24.75
C CYS A 118 13.55 17.61 26.07
N ASP A 119 13.91 18.36 27.12
CA ASP A 119 13.25 18.30 28.43
C ASP A 119 11.76 18.68 28.38
N GLU A 120 11.39 19.61 27.49
CA GLU A 120 10.01 20.09 27.36
C GLU A 120 9.15 19.11 26.61
N LEU A 121 9.68 18.50 25.54
CA LEU A 121 8.98 17.45 24.83
C LEU A 121 8.68 16.27 25.77
N ILE A 122 9.64 15.89 26.61
CA ILE A 122 9.45 14.85 27.63
C ILE A 122 8.38 15.27 28.64
N ASP A 123 8.43 16.50 29.14
CA ASP A 123 7.47 17.00 30.11
C ASP A 123 6.04 17.07 29.53
N ILE A 124 5.90 17.48 28.26
CA ILE A 124 4.63 17.45 27.51
C ILE A 124 4.12 16.01 27.38
N CYS A 125 4.99 15.05 27.04
CA CYS A 125 4.64 13.63 26.99
C CYS A 125 4.10 13.14 28.35
N GLU A 126 4.85 13.38 29.43
CA GLU A 126 4.47 12.93 30.77
C GLU A 126 3.19 13.61 31.28
N GLY A 127 3.04 14.91 31.04
CA GLY A 127 1.85 15.68 31.42
C GLY A 127 0.61 15.12 30.74
N THR A 128 0.69 14.96 29.42
CA THR A 128 -0.40 14.41 28.60
C THR A 128 -0.78 13.00 29.04
N MET A 129 0.21 12.14 29.31
CA MET A 129 -0.03 10.77 29.78
C MET A 129 -0.65 10.74 31.19
N LYS A 130 -0.26 11.65 32.10
CA LYS A 130 -0.85 11.74 33.45
C LYS A 130 -2.29 12.24 33.39
N GLU A 131 -2.57 13.31 32.66
CA GLU A 131 -3.91 13.90 32.50
C GLU A 131 -4.91 12.92 31.87
N SER A 132 -4.41 12.06 30.99
CA SER A 132 -5.18 10.99 30.35
C SER A 132 -5.73 9.91 31.31
N SER A 133 -5.46 10.00 32.61
CA SER A 133 -5.95 9.05 33.63
C SER A 133 -7.39 9.31 34.08
N SER A 134 -8.02 10.42 33.66
CA SER A 134 -9.29 10.91 34.22
C SER A 134 -10.55 10.70 33.35
N SER A 135 -10.43 10.42 32.04
CA SER A 135 -11.57 10.15 31.12
C SER A 135 -11.15 9.32 29.89
N THR A 136 -11.94 8.31 29.50
CA THR A 136 -11.58 7.30 28.47
C THR A 136 -11.65 7.78 27.02
N ALA A 137 -12.62 8.62 26.64
CA ALA A 137 -12.79 9.07 25.24
C ALA A 137 -11.85 10.24 24.89
N GLY A 138 -11.74 11.24 25.78
CA GLY A 138 -10.81 12.37 25.61
C GLY A 138 -9.34 11.93 25.63
N LYS A 139 -9.03 10.86 26.37
CA LYS A 139 -7.69 10.25 26.45
C LYS A 139 -7.12 9.87 25.09
N ARG A 140 -7.89 9.18 24.23
CA ARG A 140 -7.36 8.67 22.96
C ARG A 140 -7.06 9.82 22.00
N SER A 141 -7.96 10.80 21.89
CA SER A 141 -7.77 11.95 21.01
C SER A 141 -6.56 12.79 21.41
N LEU A 142 -6.38 13.04 22.71
CA LEU A 142 -5.22 13.80 23.20
C LEU A 142 -3.90 13.04 22.99
N MET A 143 -3.89 11.73 23.19
CA MET A 143 -2.71 10.90 22.92
C MET A 143 -2.39 10.78 21.42
N LEU A 144 -3.40 10.75 20.55
CA LEU A 144 -3.19 10.82 19.09
C LEU A 144 -2.57 12.16 18.70
N LEU A 145 -3.08 13.26 19.26
CA LEU A 145 -2.53 14.59 19.05
C LEU A 145 -1.07 14.68 19.53
N LEU A 146 -0.75 14.09 20.68
CA LEU A 146 0.63 13.99 21.16
C LEU A 146 1.52 13.22 20.18
N ALA A 147 1.04 12.09 19.65
CA ALA A 147 1.81 11.30 18.70
C ALA A 147 2.09 12.08 17.39
N GLU A 148 1.08 12.78 16.85
CA GLU A 148 1.27 13.66 15.70
C GLU A 148 2.25 14.80 15.98
N PHE A 149 2.16 15.40 17.17
CA PHE A 149 3.08 16.46 17.61
C PHE A 149 4.53 15.98 17.67
N ILE A 150 4.78 14.80 18.26
CA ILE A 150 6.12 14.20 18.33
C ILE A 150 6.69 14.03 16.92
N ILE A 151 5.90 13.51 15.97
CA ILE A 151 6.35 13.31 14.59
C ILE A 151 6.67 14.65 13.90
N ASP A 152 5.81 15.65 14.05
CA ASP A 152 5.98 16.97 13.43
C ASP A 152 7.24 17.70 13.93
N ILE A 153 7.46 17.72 15.24
CA ILE A 153 8.65 18.35 15.84
C ILE A 153 9.93 17.63 15.39
N LEU A 154 9.94 16.29 15.43
CA LEU A 154 11.11 15.51 15.02
C LEU A 154 11.39 15.56 13.52
N HIS A 155 10.34 15.71 12.70
CA HIS A 155 10.51 15.91 11.26
C HIS A 155 11.18 17.26 10.97
N GLN A 156 10.77 18.32 11.67
CA GLN A 156 11.36 19.65 11.52
C GLN A 156 12.78 19.75 12.11
N ASN A 157 13.03 19.10 13.24
CA ASN A 157 14.33 19.10 13.93
C ASN A 157 14.78 17.68 14.25
N SER A 158 15.37 17.00 13.26
CA SER A 158 15.85 15.63 13.40
C SER A 158 16.98 15.46 14.43
N LYS A 159 17.74 16.52 14.73
CA LYS A 159 18.83 16.49 15.72
C LYS A 159 18.33 16.38 17.17
N LEU A 160 17.09 16.82 17.42
CA LEU A 160 16.47 16.79 18.74
C LEU A 160 16.46 15.38 19.34
N ILE A 161 16.35 14.34 18.51
CA ILE A 161 16.27 12.95 18.95
C ILE A 161 17.53 12.46 19.67
N GLU A 162 18.70 13.05 19.36
CA GLU A 162 19.99 12.71 19.96
C GLU A 162 20.30 13.52 21.21
N GLU A 163 19.48 14.55 21.51
CA GLU A 163 19.70 15.41 22.68
C GLU A 163 19.52 14.64 24.00
N TYR A 164 20.34 15.01 24.98
CA TYR A 164 20.33 14.43 26.32
C TYR A 164 19.54 15.30 27.28
N SER A 165 18.50 14.72 27.89
CA SER A 165 17.74 15.36 28.96
C SER A 165 18.55 15.31 30.26
N GLN A 166 18.92 16.49 30.77
CA GLN A 166 19.59 16.59 32.06
C GLN A 166 18.64 16.24 33.21
N SER A 167 17.36 16.56 33.06
CA SER A 167 16.36 16.32 34.11
C SER A 167 16.04 14.83 34.27
N LYS A 168 15.97 14.06 33.17
CA LYS A 168 15.67 12.63 33.18
C LYS A 168 16.89 11.73 33.12
N ARG A 169 18.07 12.29 32.85
CA ARG A 169 19.34 11.56 32.70
C ARG A 169 19.29 10.47 31.63
N LEU A 170 18.69 10.80 30.49
CA LEU A 170 18.58 9.90 29.33
C LEU A 170 18.40 10.73 28.04
N SER A 171 18.75 10.14 26.90
CA SER A 171 18.51 10.77 25.59
C SER A 171 17.03 10.74 25.21
N LEU A 172 16.59 11.69 24.37
CA LEU A 172 15.22 11.71 23.87
C LEU A 172 14.89 10.41 23.13
N LYS A 173 15.81 9.89 22.31
CA LYS A 173 15.66 8.59 21.65
C LYS A 173 15.34 7.46 22.64
N GLN A 174 16.09 7.38 23.74
CA GLN A 174 15.86 6.37 24.77
C GLN A 174 14.48 6.53 25.41
N TYR A 175 14.08 7.76 25.74
CA TYR A 175 12.75 8.05 26.30
C TYR A 175 11.62 7.58 25.38
N LEU A 176 11.65 8.02 24.11
CA LEU A 176 10.60 7.72 23.14
C LEU A 176 10.49 6.22 22.85
N ASN A 177 11.61 5.48 22.89
CA ASN A 177 11.63 4.04 22.63
C ASN A 177 11.11 3.17 23.80
N ILE A 178 11.02 3.71 25.02
CA ILE A 178 10.45 2.98 26.18
C ILE A 178 9.05 3.46 26.56
N THR A 179 8.60 4.59 26.00
CA THR A 179 7.35 5.24 26.37
C THR A 179 6.22 4.83 25.42
N ALA A 180 5.03 4.56 25.96
CA ALA A 180 3.88 4.08 25.19
C ALA A 180 3.08 5.23 24.54
N TRP A 181 3.66 5.87 23.53
CA TRP A 181 3.05 6.98 22.80
C TRP A 181 2.62 6.63 21.36
N MET A 182 3.05 5.49 20.81
CA MET A 182 2.73 5.13 19.43
C MET A 182 1.33 4.52 19.34
N PRO A 183 0.43 5.08 18.51
CA PRO A 183 -0.93 4.57 18.38
C PRO A 183 -0.95 3.27 17.58
N VAL A 184 -1.76 2.33 18.09
CA VAL A 184 -2.07 1.08 17.42
C VAL A 184 -3.17 1.31 16.39
N MET A 185 -3.00 0.73 15.20
CA MET A 185 -4.02 0.64 14.17
C MET A 185 -5.09 -0.38 14.60
N ILE A 186 -6.19 0.11 15.17
CA ILE A 186 -7.29 -0.71 15.68
C ILE A 186 -8.14 -1.27 14.53
N GLU A 187 -8.40 -0.43 13.53
CA GLU A 187 -9.18 -0.79 12.35
C GLU A 187 -8.31 -1.49 11.31
N ARG A 188 -8.88 -2.46 10.61
CA ARG A 188 -8.18 -3.20 9.54
C ARG A 188 -7.98 -2.30 8.33
N PRO A 189 -6.84 -2.41 7.61
CA PRO A 189 -6.66 -1.78 6.31
C PRO A 189 -7.71 -2.25 5.29
N HIS A 190 -7.99 -1.42 4.30
CA HIS A 190 -8.90 -1.76 3.20
C HIS A 190 -8.40 -2.97 2.40
N GLY A 191 -9.24 -3.97 2.17
CA GLY A 191 -8.85 -5.21 1.46
C GLY A 191 -8.08 -6.22 2.32
N TYR A 192 -8.01 -5.99 3.64
CA TYR A 192 -7.59 -7.01 4.59
C TYR A 192 -8.83 -7.88 4.96
N PRO A 193 -8.78 -9.21 4.83
CA PRO A 193 -9.95 -10.07 5.06
C PRO A 193 -10.55 -9.88 6.46
N SER A 194 -11.88 -9.84 6.54
CA SER A 194 -12.61 -9.70 7.81
C SER A 194 -12.52 -10.96 8.67
N SER A 195 -12.48 -12.14 8.05
CA SER A 195 -12.29 -13.43 8.74
C SER A 195 -10.85 -13.63 9.26
N LEU A 196 -9.89 -12.87 8.76
CA LEU A 196 -8.50 -12.91 9.21
C LEU A 196 -8.34 -12.12 10.51
N THR A 197 -7.54 -12.66 11.42
CA THR A 197 -7.23 -11.97 12.68
C THR A 197 -6.55 -10.63 12.41
N TRP A 198 -6.82 -9.67 13.28
CA TRP A 198 -6.18 -8.37 13.28
C TRP A 198 -5.77 -8.00 14.69
N GLN A 199 -4.46 -7.97 14.95
CA GLN A 199 -3.90 -7.86 16.29
C GLN A 199 -4.34 -6.58 17.00
N GLY A 200 -4.50 -5.48 16.25
CA GLY A 200 -4.96 -4.20 16.81
C GLY A 200 -6.41 -4.19 17.31
N SER A 201 -7.24 -5.14 16.87
CA SER A 201 -8.64 -5.26 17.30
C SER A 201 -8.85 -6.19 18.51
N ILE A 202 -7.82 -6.96 18.90
CA ILE A 202 -7.94 -7.98 19.96
C ILE A 202 -8.02 -7.35 21.35
N ASP A 203 -7.16 -6.37 21.65
CA ASP A 203 -7.16 -5.65 22.93
C ASP A 203 -7.19 -4.14 22.70
N THR A 204 -8.40 -3.60 22.57
CA THR A 204 -8.63 -2.17 22.36
C THR A 204 -8.16 -1.30 23.54
N ARG A 205 -7.90 -1.90 24.72
CA ARG A 205 -7.31 -1.19 25.87
C ARG A 205 -5.84 -0.85 25.62
N ARG A 206 -5.13 -1.64 24.82
CA ARG A 206 -3.73 -1.41 24.45
C ARG A 206 -3.62 -0.54 23.18
N SER A 207 -4.27 0.62 23.22
CA SER A 207 -4.40 1.52 22.07
C SER A 207 -3.13 2.33 21.75
N PHE A 208 -2.18 2.38 22.69
CA PHE A 208 -0.85 2.97 22.52
C PHE A 208 0.22 2.06 23.12
N VAL A 209 1.35 1.94 22.44
CA VAL A 209 2.48 1.08 22.83
C VAL A 209 3.81 1.79 22.58
N ASN A 210 4.90 1.22 23.08
CA ASN A 210 6.23 1.74 22.77
C ASN A 210 6.66 1.32 21.34
N PRO A 211 7.59 2.06 20.71
CA PRO A 211 8.07 1.76 19.36
C PRO A 211 8.54 0.32 19.15
N ARG A 212 9.18 -0.30 20.15
CA ARG A 212 9.77 -1.64 20.05
C ARG A 212 8.74 -2.77 19.95
N GLU A 213 7.50 -2.49 20.31
CA GLU A 213 6.41 -3.47 20.28
C GLU A 213 5.58 -3.45 18.99
N ILE A 214 5.76 -2.43 18.16
CA ILE A 214 4.89 -2.13 17.03
C ILE A 214 5.65 -2.08 15.71
N CYS A 215 5.05 -2.65 14.67
CA CYS A 215 5.57 -2.61 13.32
C CYS A 215 5.12 -1.34 12.60
N ASP A 216 5.91 -0.93 11.62
CA ASP A 216 5.56 0.17 10.72
C ASP A 216 4.26 -0.09 9.93
N LYS A 217 3.51 0.97 9.64
CA LYS A 217 2.23 0.91 8.90
C LYS A 217 2.35 0.23 7.55
N THR A 218 3.47 0.38 6.85
CA THR A 218 3.73 -0.26 5.55
C THR A 218 3.69 -1.79 5.61
N ASN A 219 3.96 -2.37 6.79
CA ASN A 219 3.96 -3.82 7.00
C ASN A 219 2.59 -4.39 7.41
N ALA A 220 1.52 -3.59 7.39
CA ALA A 220 0.19 -3.99 7.85
C ALA A 220 -0.30 -5.33 7.26
N TYR A 221 -0.16 -5.50 5.95
CA TYR A 221 -0.56 -6.72 5.24
C TYR A 221 0.35 -7.93 5.51
N LEU A 222 1.61 -7.70 5.93
CA LEU A 222 2.59 -8.76 6.15
C LEU A 222 2.55 -9.36 7.55
N VAL A 223 2.09 -8.60 8.56
CA VAL A 223 2.15 -9.04 9.96
C VAL A 223 0.92 -8.70 10.79
N GLY A 224 -0.10 -8.04 10.22
CA GLY A 224 -1.25 -7.53 10.96
C GLY A 224 -2.06 -8.56 11.74
N GLY A 225 -1.98 -9.84 11.38
CA GLY A 225 -2.64 -10.93 12.10
C GLY A 225 -1.87 -11.45 13.31
N VAL A 226 -0.59 -11.08 13.46
CA VAL A 226 0.33 -11.63 14.47
C VAL A 226 1.16 -10.57 15.22
N ALA A 227 1.16 -9.32 14.76
CA ALA A 227 1.88 -8.21 15.38
C ALA A 227 1.05 -6.92 15.33
N LEU A 228 1.30 -6.04 16.30
CA LEU A 228 0.70 -4.70 16.30
C LEU A 228 1.33 -3.86 15.20
N VAL A 229 0.51 -3.01 14.57
CA VAL A 229 0.91 -2.13 13.46
C VAL A 229 0.51 -0.71 13.81
N SER A 230 1.39 0.26 13.53
CA SER A 230 1.12 1.66 13.83
C SER A 230 0.06 2.26 12.91
N SER A 231 -0.79 3.15 13.44
CA SER A 231 -1.70 3.94 12.62
C SER A 231 -1.07 5.20 12.02
N LEU A 232 0.17 5.53 12.41
CA LEU A 232 0.87 6.74 11.94
C LEU A 232 1.46 6.55 10.55
N ASP A 233 1.50 7.63 9.80
CA ASP A 233 2.31 7.78 8.59
C ASP A 233 3.63 8.46 8.99
N LEU A 234 4.73 7.70 9.02
CA LEU A 234 6.03 8.24 9.38
C LEU A 234 6.70 8.89 8.15
N PRO A 235 7.30 10.08 8.29
CA PRO A 235 8.05 10.71 7.20
C PRO A 235 9.27 9.90 6.77
N GLU A 236 9.70 10.04 5.51
CA GLU A 236 10.87 9.34 4.95
C GLU A 236 12.15 9.51 5.79
N SER A 237 12.31 10.69 6.43
CA SER A 237 13.43 11.01 7.32
C SER A 237 13.60 10.04 8.48
N PHE A 238 12.56 9.31 8.87
CA PHE A 238 12.61 8.32 9.97
C PHE A 238 13.23 6.98 9.54
N TYR A 239 13.26 6.68 8.24
CA TYR A 239 13.76 5.42 7.69
C TYR A 239 15.22 5.50 7.21
N HIS A 240 15.78 6.70 7.01
CA HIS A 240 17.15 6.84 6.53
C HIS A 240 18.18 6.45 7.60
N THR A 241 19.00 5.45 7.25
CA THR A 241 20.22 5.07 7.96
C THR A 241 21.33 6.08 7.64
N THR A 242 21.89 6.74 8.65
CA THR A 242 23.14 7.47 8.44
C THR A 242 24.25 6.46 8.16
N ARG A 243 25.13 6.74 7.18
CA ARG A 243 26.16 5.82 6.65
C ARG A 243 27.15 5.26 7.70
N SER A 244 27.05 5.66 8.95
CA SER A 244 27.88 5.21 10.08
C SER A 244 27.11 4.47 11.17
N SER A 245 25.79 4.31 11.08
CA SER A 245 24.98 3.60 12.07
C SER A 245 23.66 3.11 11.47
N ASN A 246 23.42 1.79 11.50
CA ASN A 246 22.14 1.15 11.16
C ASN A 246 21.04 1.48 12.20
N ARG A 247 20.77 2.77 12.46
CA ARG A 247 19.86 3.19 13.52
C ARG A 247 18.88 4.20 12.95
N THR A 248 17.66 3.75 12.71
CA THR A 248 16.48 4.60 12.45
C THR A 248 16.24 5.57 13.62
N ALA A 249 15.46 6.62 13.38
CA ALA A 249 15.08 7.58 14.42
C ALA A 249 14.38 6.85 15.60
N LEU A 250 13.43 5.98 15.28
CA LEU A 250 12.68 5.15 16.23
C LEU A 250 13.04 3.67 16.06
N ASP A 251 13.17 2.95 17.18
CA ASP A 251 13.49 1.51 17.18
C ASP A 251 12.18 0.70 17.00
N LEU A 252 11.57 0.79 15.82
CA LEU A 252 10.35 0.01 15.51
C LEU A 252 10.63 -1.49 15.49
N ARG A 253 9.59 -2.29 15.75
CA ARG A 253 9.69 -3.75 15.64
C ARG A 253 9.95 -4.15 14.19
N GLU A 254 11.10 -4.77 13.95
CA GLU A 254 11.46 -5.32 12.65
C GLU A 254 10.60 -6.53 12.28
N VAL A 255 10.21 -6.62 11.00
CA VAL A 255 9.54 -7.79 10.43
C VAL A 255 10.58 -8.86 10.08
N LYS A 256 10.71 -9.86 10.95
CA LYS A 256 11.63 -10.99 10.79
C LYS A 256 10.91 -12.21 10.22
N LEU A 257 11.69 -13.19 9.76
CA LEU A 257 11.18 -14.42 9.16
C LEU A 257 10.17 -15.14 10.05
N ASP A 258 10.38 -15.17 11.37
CA ASP A 258 9.46 -15.82 12.31
C ASP A 258 8.05 -15.21 12.27
N LEU A 259 7.94 -13.88 12.11
CA LEU A 259 6.67 -13.18 11.99
C LEU A 259 5.98 -13.46 10.65
N LEU A 260 6.74 -13.50 9.56
CA LEU A 260 6.20 -13.81 8.24
C LEU A 260 5.63 -15.23 8.19
N ILE A 261 6.34 -16.21 8.75
CA ILE A 261 5.86 -17.61 8.82
C ILE A 261 4.67 -17.74 9.77
N LYS A 262 4.65 -17.03 10.91
CA LYS A 262 3.47 -16.99 11.79
C LYS A 262 2.27 -16.35 11.10
N GLN A 263 2.46 -15.28 10.33
CA GLN A 263 1.38 -14.67 9.53
C GLN A 263 0.86 -15.65 8.49
N LEU A 264 1.75 -16.32 7.75
CA LEU A 264 1.36 -17.32 6.75
C LEU A 264 0.57 -18.46 7.39
N LYS A 265 1.01 -18.97 8.53
CA LYS A 265 0.24 -19.95 9.31
C LYS A 265 -1.11 -19.40 9.74
N CYS A 266 -1.17 -18.15 10.17
CA CYS A 266 -2.42 -17.50 10.57
C CYS A 266 -3.41 -17.43 9.40
N LEU A 267 -2.94 -17.06 8.21
CA LEU A 267 -3.72 -17.06 6.97
C LEU A 267 -4.30 -18.45 6.67
N VAL A 268 -3.46 -19.49 6.70
CA VAL A 268 -3.88 -20.87 6.45
C VAL A 268 -4.98 -21.28 7.43
N LEU A 269 -4.75 -21.08 8.73
CA LEU A 269 -5.70 -21.48 9.77
C LEU A 269 -7.01 -20.71 9.73
N CYS A 270 -6.97 -19.40 9.44
CA CYS A 270 -8.18 -18.60 9.31
C CYS A 270 -8.98 -19.05 8.09
N TYR A 271 -8.36 -19.15 6.92
CA TYR A 271 -9.05 -19.55 5.69
C TYR A 271 -9.68 -20.95 5.80
N GLN A 272 -8.97 -21.92 6.38
CA GLN A 272 -9.48 -23.27 6.59
C GLN A 272 -10.65 -23.32 7.58
N LYS A 273 -10.73 -22.38 8.53
CA LYS A 273 -11.83 -22.28 9.50
C LYS A 273 -13.02 -21.47 8.96
N SER A 274 -12.79 -20.63 7.95
CA SER A 274 -13.84 -19.82 7.33
C SER A 274 -14.93 -20.70 6.71
N SER A 275 -16.16 -20.25 6.78
CA SER A 275 -17.30 -20.87 6.10
C SER A 275 -17.14 -20.80 4.57
N VAL A 276 -17.85 -21.67 3.86
CA VAL A 276 -17.83 -21.69 2.37
C VAL A 276 -18.22 -20.34 1.77
N HIS A 277 -19.13 -19.61 2.41
CA HIS A 277 -19.55 -18.28 1.95
C HIS A 277 -18.45 -17.24 2.16
N GLU A 278 -17.80 -17.21 3.34
CA GLU A 278 -16.68 -16.32 3.61
C GLU A 278 -15.50 -16.60 2.68
N GLN A 279 -15.16 -17.87 2.46
CA GLN A 279 -14.15 -18.27 1.49
C GLN A 279 -14.46 -17.68 0.12
N LYS A 280 -15.66 -17.90 -0.43
CA LYS A 280 -16.04 -17.36 -1.75
C LYS A 280 -15.91 -15.84 -1.85
N ASN A 281 -16.23 -15.11 -0.79
CA ASN A 281 -16.19 -13.65 -0.80
C ASN A 281 -14.77 -13.09 -0.63
N GLU A 282 -13.93 -13.75 0.18
CA GLU A 282 -12.61 -13.23 0.57
C GLU A 282 -11.44 -13.96 -0.10
N THR A 283 -11.71 -14.95 -0.97
CA THR A 283 -10.70 -15.75 -1.70
C THR A 283 -9.62 -14.85 -2.32
N PHE A 284 -10.06 -13.77 -2.98
CA PHE A 284 -9.15 -12.84 -3.65
C PHE A 284 -8.25 -12.07 -2.68
N ASP A 285 -8.80 -11.61 -1.55
CA ASP A 285 -8.04 -10.87 -0.53
C ASP A 285 -6.99 -11.78 0.13
N TYR A 286 -7.36 -13.03 0.44
CA TYR A 286 -6.43 -14.04 0.95
C TYR A 286 -5.32 -14.35 -0.06
N LEU A 287 -5.65 -14.53 -1.34
CA LEU A 287 -4.67 -14.75 -2.40
C LEU A 287 -3.68 -13.57 -2.49
N ASN A 288 -4.17 -12.33 -2.44
CA ASN A 288 -3.30 -11.15 -2.49
C ASN A 288 -2.35 -11.08 -1.27
N LEU A 289 -2.82 -11.42 -0.08
CA LEU A 289 -1.97 -11.53 1.10
C LEU A 289 -0.92 -12.64 0.96
N CYS A 290 -1.31 -13.81 0.44
CA CYS A 290 -0.38 -14.90 0.16
C CYS A 290 0.70 -14.46 -0.83
N LYS A 291 0.32 -13.80 -1.94
CA LYS A 291 1.26 -13.25 -2.93
C LYS A 291 2.28 -12.30 -2.29
N ARG A 292 1.85 -11.37 -1.43
CA ARG A 292 2.75 -10.45 -0.71
C ARG A 292 3.74 -11.19 0.19
N LEU A 293 3.28 -12.23 0.90
CA LEU A 293 4.16 -13.05 1.74
C LEU A 293 5.13 -13.87 0.90
N TYR A 294 4.68 -14.54 -0.17
CA TYR A 294 5.55 -15.30 -1.06
C TYR A 294 6.60 -14.40 -1.69
N ASP A 295 6.20 -13.22 -2.18
CA ASP A 295 7.10 -12.21 -2.72
C ASP A 295 8.19 -11.82 -1.70
N THR A 296 7.78 -11.52 -0.46
CA THR A 296 8.74 -11.19 0.61
C THR A 296 9.66 -12.36 0.93
N LEU A 297 9.13 -13.60 0.97
CA LEU A 297 9.90 -14.81 1.24
C LEU A 297 10.92 -15.12 0.13
N THR A 298 10.63 -14.76 -1.13
CA THR A 298 11.58 -14.97 -2.25
C THR A 298 12.88 -14.18 -2.10
N HIS A 299 12.86 -13.09 -1.33
CA HIS A 299 14.03 -12.24 -1.10
C HIS A 299 14.97 -12.78 0.00
N PHE A 300 14.56 -13.82 0.74
CA PHE A 300 15.43 -14.45 1.74
C PHE A 300 16.47 -15.36 1.07
N THR A 301 17.74 -15.15 1.40
CA THR A 301 18.86 -15.85 0.74
C THR A 301 18.97 -17.33 1.12
N ASN A 302 18.51 -17.72 2.31
CA ASN A 302 18.71 -19.06 2.85
C ASN A 302 17.39 -19.83 3.01
N MET A 303 17.12 -20.74 2.07
CA MET A 303 15.92 -21.60 2.09
C MET A 303 15.86 -22.52 3.32
N SER A 304 17.00 -22.91 3.88
CA SER A 304 17.03 -23.77 5.07
C SER A 304 16.44 -23.06 6.30
N ASP A 305 16.61 -21.74 6.40
CA ASP A 305 16.03 -20.96 7.49
C ASP A 305 14.50 -20.90 7.38
N ILE A 306 13.97 -20.77 6.16
CA ILE A 306 12.52 -20.82 5.90
C ILE A 306 11.97 -22.18 6.31
N HIS A 307 12.60 -23.28 5.88
CA HIS A 307 12.19 -24.63 6.29
C HIS A 307 12.28 -24.85 7.81
N ASN A 308 13.31 -24.30 8.46
CA ASN A 308 13.48 -24.38 9.91
C ASN A 308 12.33 -23.67 10.64
N GLU A 309 11.99 -22.44 10.23
CA GLU A 309 10.89 -21.68 10.83
C GLU A 309 9.51 -22.30 10.53
N MET A 310 9.28 -22.81 9.32
CA MET A 310 8.07 -23.55 8.97
C MET A 310 7.90 -24.80 9.86
N ARG A 311 8.98 -25.55 10.10
CA ARG A 311 8.97 -26.69 11.03
C ARG A 311 8.68 -26.28 12.47
N LYS A 312 9.32 -25.21 12.98
CA LYS A 312 9.03 -24.68 14.33
C LYS A 312 7.56 -24.28 14.48
N CYS A 313 6.95 -23.76 13.41
CA CYS A 313 5.55 -23.36 13.40
C CYS A 313 4.58 -24.51 13.08
N ASN A 314 5.04 -25.74 12.81
CA ASN A 314 4.21 -26.85 12.32
C ASN A 314 3.36 -26.45 11.09
N LEU A 315 3.96 -25.72 10.14
CA LEU A 315 3.30 -25.28 8.92
C LEU A 315 3.65 -26.24 7.78
N THR A 316 2.72 -27.13 7.42
CA THR A 316 2.90 -28.17 6.40
C THR A 316 2.17 -27.85 5.10
N GLU A 317 0.93 -27.35 5.19
CA GLU A 317 0.11 -26.90 4.06
C GLU A 317 0.12 -25.38 4.02
N TRP A 318 0.76 -24.81 3.00
CA TRP A 318 1.00 -23.36 2.95
C TRP A 318 0.97 -22.78 1.54
N ILE A 319 0.92 -23.64 0.52
CA ILE A 319 0.88 -23.23 -0.89
C ILE A 319 -0.58 -23.07 -1.28
N TRP A 320 -0.96 -21.86 -1.66
CA TRP A 320 -2.31 -21.60 -2.13
C TRP A 320 -2.64 -22.41 -3.39
N ASN A 321 -3.79 -23.10 -3.36
CA ASN A 321 -4.21 -24.01 -4.43
C ASN A 321 -5.55 -23.62 -5.10
N GLY A 322 -6.18 -22.54 -4.65
CA GLY A 322 -7.46 -22.03 -5.15
C GLY A 322 -8.68 -22.82 -4.67
N THR A 323 -8.79 -24.09 -5.06
CA THR A 323 -10.02 -24.90 -4.88
C THR A 323 -10.25 -25.38 -3.45
N ASN A 324 -9.18 -25.72 -2.73
CA ASN A 324 -9.22 -26.34 -1.40
C ASN A 324 -8.44 -25.53 -0.35
N GLY A 325 -8.18 -24.25 -0.62
CA GLY A 325 -7.35 -23.38 0.21
C GLY A 325 -5.86 -23.61 0.01
N PHE A 326 -5.28 -24.54 0.77
CA PHE A 326 -3.82 -24.70 0.85
C PHE A 326 -3.38 -26.16 0.68
N SER A 327 -2.18 -26.33 0.13
CA SER A 327 -1.52 -27.62 -0.10
C SER A 327 -0.10 -27.61 0.44
N SER A 328 0.39 -28.79 0.75
CA SER A 328 1.80 -29.07 1.00
C SER A 328 2.59 -29.20 -0.31
N THR A 329 3.92 -29.17 -0.20
CA THR A 329 4.85 -29.30 -1.34
C THR A 329 4.71 -30.60 -2.12
N ASN A 330 4.16 -31.66 -1.50
CA ASN A 330 3.97 -32.97 -2.13
C ASN A 330 2.57 -33.16 -2.75
N GLN A 331 1.64 -32.23 -2.51
CA GLN A 331 0.28 -32.29 -3.04
C GLN A 331 0.11 -31.47 -4.31
N ILE A 332 0.99 -30.49 -4.55
CA ILE A 332 0.93 -29.58 -5.68
C ILE A 332 2.12 -29.77 -6.62
N TYR A 333 1.91 -29.59 -7.92
CA TYR A 333 2.92 -29.82 -8.94
C TYR A 333 3.15 -28.61 -9.83
N LEU A 334 4.41 -28.43 -10.23
CA LEU A 334 4.83 -27.41 -11.20
C LEU A 334 4.65 -27.95 -12.62
N VAL A 335 3.41 -28.25 -12.98
CA VAL A 335 3.01 -28.83 -14.25
C VAL A 335 2.06 -27.88 -14.96
N ASP A 336 2.17 -27.80 -16.28
CA ASP A 336 1.33 -26.92 -17.09
C ASP A 336 -0.06 -27.52 -17.34
N LYS A 337 -1.07 -26.68 -17.56
CA LYS A 337 -2.47 -27.12 -17.74
C LYS A 337 -2.71 -28.07 -18.91
N THR A 338 -1.85 -28.03 -19.91
CA THR A 338 -1.94 -28.86 -21.11
C THR A 338 -1.28 -30.22 -20.92
N HIS A 339 -0.63 -30.43 -19.79
CA HIS A 339 -0.01 -31.70 -19.47
C HIS A 339 -1.09 -32.78 -19.28
N PRO A 340 -0.88 -34.03 -19.76
CA PRO A 340 -1.86 -35.11 -19.60
C PRO A 340 -2.26 -35.40 -18.14
N LEU A 341 -1.38 -35.08 -17.18
CA LEU A 341 -1.66 -35.21 -15.75
C LEU A 341 -2.52 -34.09 -15.14
N ALA A 342 -2.68 -32.95 -15.81
CA ALA A 342 -3.27 -31.75 -15.20
C ALA A 342 -4.70 -31.97 -14.68
N SER A 343 -5.45 -32.89 -15.29
CA SER A 343 -6.82 -33.26 -14.85
C SER A 343 -6.87 -34.17 -13.62
N TYR A 344 -5.73 -34.73 -13.21
CA TYR A 344 -5.66 -35.77 -12.17
C TYR A 344 -4.84 -35.37 -10.94
N ILE A 345 -4.07 -34.29 -11.02
CA ILE A 345 -3.23 -33.79 -9.92
C ILE A 345 -3.52 -32.32 -9.65
N GLN A 346 -3.24 -31.86 -8.42
CA GLN A 346 -3.30 -30.42 -8.15
C GLN A 346 -2.06 -29.75 -8.77
N ILE A 347 -2.30 -28.80 -9.66
CA ILE A 347 -1.23 -27.97 -10.25
C ILE A 347 -1.16 -26.62 -9.55
N LEU A 348 0.00 -25.96 -9.63
CA LEU A 348 0.14 -24.59 -9.16
C LEU A 348 -0.86 -23.67 -9.89
N PRO A 349 -1.66 -22.85 -9.18
CA PRO A 349 -2.53 -21.86 -9.81
C PRO A 349 -1.72 -20.84 -10.62
N TYR A 350 -2.29 -20.36 -11.74
CA TYR A 350 -1.62 -19.45 -12.67
C TYR A 350 -1.23 -18.12 -11.99
N GLU A 351 -1.99 -17.70 -10.98
CA GLU A 351 -1.77 -16.49 -10.21
C GLU A 351 -0.45 -16.51 -9.42
N LEU A 352 0.11 -17.70 -9.20
CA LEU A 352 1.32 -17.93 -8.43
C LEU A 352 2.55 -18.25 -9.29
N TYR A 353 2.44 -18.21 -10.63
CA TYR A 353 3.53 -18.55 -11.53
C TYR A 353 4.77 -17.65 -11.36
N ASN A 354 4.58 -16.40 -10.91
CA ASN A 354 5.68 -15.50 -10.55
C ASN A 354 6.63 -16.09 -9.49
N TYR A 355 6.12 -16.99 -8.64
CA TYR A 355 6.86 -17.59 -7.54
C TYR A 355 7.26 -19.04 -7.82
N ARG A 356 7.15 -19.53 -9.07
CA ARG A 356 7.45 -20.94 -9.44
C ARG A 356 8.84 -21.37 -9.02
N LYS A 357 9.87 -20.56 -9.30
CA LYS A 357 11.26 -20.84 -8.88
C LYS A 357 11.41 -20.93 -7.36
N PHE A 358 10.68 -20.08 -6.63
CA PHE A 358 10.67 -20.13 -5.18
C PHE A 358 10.04 -21.44 -4.69
N PHE A 359 8.87 -21.83 -5.22
CA PHE A 359 8.25 -23.11 -4.88
C PHE A 359 9.12 -24.33 -5.23
N GLU A 360 9.79 -24.30 -6.38
CA GLU A 360 10.76 -25.34 -6.77
C GLU A 360 11.90 -25.44 -5.74
N SER A 361 12.47 -24.30 -5.33
CA SER A 361 13.51 -24.26 -4.28
C SER A 361 13.03 -24.73 -2.91
N MET A 362 11.71 -24.63 -2.64
CA MET A 362 11.05 -25.15 -1.44
C MET A 362 10.65 -26.63 -1.56
N GLY A 363 11.01 -27.30 -2.67
CA GLY A 363 10.82 -28.74 -2.88
C GLY A 363 9.52 -29.14 -3.58
N VAL A 364 8.80 -28.20 -4.22
CA VAL A 364 7.66 -28.54 -5.08
C VAL A 364 8.16 -29.19 -6.36
N LYS A 365 7.63 -30.37 -6.68
CA LYS A 365 8.11 -31.18 -7.80
C LYS A 365 7.41 -30.83 -9.10
N SER A 366 8.13 -30.95 -10.22
CA SER A 366 7.56 -30.84 -11.58
C SER A 366 6.99 -32.17 -12.09
N GLN A 367 7.25 -33.27 -11.40
CA GLN A 367 6.77 -34.61 -11.76
C GLN A 367 6.41 -35.42 -10.50
N PRO A 368 5.31 -36.19 -10.52
CA PRO A 368 4.94 -37.08 -9.42
C PRO A 368 5.87 -38.29 -9.33
N GLU A 369 5.95 -38.88 -8.14
CA GLU A 369 6.62 -40.18 -7.95
C GLU A 369 5.79 -41.31 -8.57
N SER A 370 6.44 -42.39 -9.00
CA SER A 370 5.75 -43.52 -9.65
C SER A 370 4.67 -44.15 -8.75
N SER A 371 4.91 -44.18 -7.44
CA SER A 371 3.93 -44.59 -6.42
C SER A 371 2.63 -43.77 -6.48
N LYS A 372 2.75 -42.45 -6.66
CA LYS A 372 1.59 -41.55 -6.74
C LYS A 372 0.80 -41.75 -8.03
N ILE A 373 1.47 -42.08 -9.13
CA ILE A 373 0.83 -42.47 -10.39
C ILE A 373 0.14 -43.82 -10.23
N GLU A 374 0.76 -44.82 -9.58
CA GLU A 374 0.10 -46.09 -9.29
C GLU A 374 -1.20 -45.90 -8.52
N ASP A 375 -1.18 -45.07 -7.47
CA ASP A 375 -2.37 -44.75 -6.67
C ASP A 375 -3.46 -44.08 -7.49
N LEU A 376 -3.09 -43.12 -8.34
CA LEU A 376 -4.02 -42.41 -9.23
C LEU A 376 -4.71 -43.39 -10.19
N LEU A 377 -3.94 -44.28 -10.83
CA LEU A 377 -4.46 -45.30 -11.74
C LEU A 377 -5.38 -46.30 -11.02
N ARG A 378 -5.05 -46.69 -9.78
CA ARG A 378 -5.87 -47.61 -8.97
C ARG A 378 -7.17 -46.97 -8.48
N ASN A 379 -7.15 -45.68 -8.14
CA ASN A 379 -8.28 -44.97 -7.54
C ASN A 379 -9.26 -44.36 -8.58
N HIS A 380 -8.86 -44.24 -9.85
CA HIS A 380 -9.72 -43.72 -10.94
C HIS A 380 -10.04 -44.76 -12.05
N PRO A 381 -10.61 -45.95 -11.75
CA PRO A 381 -10.90 -46.96 -12.77
C PRO A 381 -12.15 -46.69 -13.63
N GLN A 382 -12.87 -45.57 -13.42
CA GLN A 382 -14.20 -45.32 -14.01
C GLN A 382 -14.26 -44.18 -15.05
N GLN A 383 -13.18 -43.45 -15.29
CA GLN A 383 -13.10 -42.50 -16.42
C GLN A 383 -12.19 -43.09 -17.51
N PRO A 384 -12.48 -42.87 -18.81
CA PRO A 384 -11.54 -43.22 -19.86
C PRO A 384 -10.25 -42.40 -19.62
N ILE A 385 -9.20 -43.09 -19.22
CA ILE A 385 -7.87 -42.50 -19.05
C ILE A 385 -7.38 -42.14 -20.45
N ASP A 386 -6.99 -40.88 -20.65
CA ASP A 386 -6.53 -40.33 -21.94
C ASP A 386 -5.36 -41.17 -22.50
N GLU A 387 -5.42 -41.58 -23.77
CA GLU A 387 -4.32 -42.27 -24.46
C GLU A 387 -3.02 -41.46 -24.40
N ASN A 388 -3.12 -40.13 -24.40
CA ASN A 388 -1.97 -39.24 -24.24
C ASN A 388 -1.33 -39.37 -22.86
N LEU A 389 -2.13 -39.64 -21.81
CA LEU A 389 -1.60 -39.88 -20.47
C LEU A 389 -0.86 -41.22 -20.42
N PHE A 390 -1.41 -42.30 -20.98
CA PHE A 390 -0.69 -43.58 -21.02
C PHE A 390 0.62 -43.50 -21.81
N ARG A 391 0.60 -42.84 -22.98
CA ARG A 391 1.80 -42.60 -23.77
C ARG A 391 2.85 -41.84 -22.96
N TRP A 392 2.45 -40.74 -22.32
CA TRP A 392 3.34 -39.94 -21.48
C TRP A 392 3.92 -40.73 -20.30
N ILE A 393 3.12 -41.55 -19.60
CA ILE A 393 3.61 -42.35 -18.48
C ILE A 393 4.65 -43.38 -18.97
N LYS A 394 4.39 -44.05 -20.11
CA LYS A 394 5.33 -45.02 -20.69
C LYS A 394 6.67 -44.37 -21.10
N GLU A 395 6.62 -43.16 -21.64
CA GLU A 395 7.80 -42.38 -22.02
C GLU A 395 8.57 -41.83 -20.81
N THR A 396 7.87 -41.43 -19.75
CA THR A 396 8.48 -40.80 -18.58
C THR A 396 9.05 -41.82 -17.59
N TYR A 397 8.37 -42.93 -17.36
CA TYR A 397 8.73 -43.95 -16.35
C TYR A 397 9.24 -45.25 -17.00
N THR A 398 10.09 -45.12 -18.03
CA THR A 398 10.62 -46.26 -18.82
C THR A 398 11.33 -47.33 -17.99
N THR A 399 11.91 -46.95 -16.84
CA THR A 399 12.64 -47.87 -15.95
C THR A 399 11.76 -48.55 -14.91
N ASP A 400 10.53 -48.08 -14.68
CA ASP A 400 9.63 -48.61 -13.66
C ASP A 400 8.78 -49.75 -14.23
N ARG A 401 9.34 -50.97 -14.19
CA ARG A 401 8.68 -52.18 -14.72
C ARG A 401 7.30 -52.43 -14.12
N ARG A 402 7.11 -52.09 -12.85
CA ARG A 402 5.86 -52.34 -12.13
C ARG A 402 4.76 -51.40 -12.61
N LEU A 403 5.07 -50.11 -12.74
CA LEU A 403 4.13 -49.13 -13.27
C LEU A 403 3.76 -49.43 -14.73
N LEU A 404 4.75 -49.79 -15.57
CA LEU A 404 4.52 -50.17 -16.96
C LEU A 404 3.63 -51.41 -17.10
N GLN A 405 3.82 -52.42 -16.24
CA GLN A 405 2.97 -53.61 -16.23
C GLN A 405 1.52 -53.26 -15.84
N LEU A 406 1.34 -52.41 -14.83
CA LEU A 406 0.02 -51.94 -14.41
C LEU A 406 -0.72 -51.21 -15.54
N ILE A 407 -0.03 -50.36 -16.30
CA ILE A 407 -0.60 -49.65 -17.44
C ILE A 407 -1.02 -50.61 -18.55
N ASN A 408 -0.17 -51.57 -18.89
CA ASN A 408 -0.50 -52.56 -19.92
C ASN A 408 -1.73 -53.41 -19.53
N ASP A 409 -1.87 -53.74 -18.24
CA ASP A 409 -3.05 -54.44 -17.72
C ASP A 409 -4.33 -53.58 -17.79
N PHE A 410 -4.21 -52.26 -17.59
CA PHE A 410 -5.31 -51.31 -17.74
C PHE A 410 -5.73 -51.15 -19.21
N GLU A 411 -4.77 -51.02 -20.14
CA GLU A 411 -5.04 -50.99 -21.59
C GLU A 411 -5.76 -52.26 -22.04
N LEU A 412 -5.28 -53.44 -21.65
CA LEU A 412 -5.91 -54.73 -21.98
C LEU A 412 -7.35 -54.83 -21.47
N LYS A 413 -7.63 -54.35 -20.25
CA LYS A 413 -8.99 -54.31 -19.68
C LYS A 413 -9.90 -53.29 -20.36
N SER A 414 -9.36 -52.17 -20.82
CA SER A 414 -10.12 -51.15 -21.56
C SER A 414 -10.53 -51.65 -22.95
N HIS A 415 -9.63 -52.35 -23.66
CA HIS A 415 -9.93 -52.99 -24.94
C HIS A 415 -10.88 -54.19 -24.79
N ALA A 416 -10.82 -54.95 -23.69
CA ALA A 416 -11.77 -56.04 -23.42
C ALA A 416 -13.21 -55.56 -23.18
N LYS A 417 -13.42 -54.35 -22.66
CA LYS A 417 -14.75 -53.73 -22.50
C LYS A 417 -15.31 -53.09 -23.78
N GLY A 418 -14.45 -52.72 -24.74
CA GLY A 418 -14.87 -52.19 -26.04
C GLY A 418 -15.31 -53.24 -27.06
N ASN A 419 -14.98 -54.52 -26.84
CA ASN A 419 -15.15 -55.59 -27.84
C ASN A 419 -16.44 -56.41 -27.75
N THR A 420 -17.45 -55.99 -26.98
CA THR A 420 -18.77 -56.67 -26.96
C THR A 420 -19.78 -56.11 -27.95
N ASN A 421 -19.46 -55.08 -28.74
CA ASN A 421 -20.34 -54.57 -29.79
C ASN A 421 -19.57 -54.33 -31.09
N HIS A 422 -19.47 -55.35 -31.94
CA HIS A 422 -19.68 -55.31 -33.39
C HIS A 422 -19.16 -56.60 -34.04
N HIS A 423 -20.09 -57.52 -34.35
CA HIS A 423 -19.91 -58.48 -35.42
C HIS A 423 -20.01 -57.74 -36.76
N HIS A 424 -18.97 -57.72 -37.59
CA HIS A 424 -19.08 -57.94 -39.03
C HIS A 424 -17.72 -58.21 -39.70
N HIS A 425 -17.77 -59.10 -40.69
CA HIS A 425 -16.71 -59.62 -41.55
C HIS A 425 -15.76 -58.57 -42.18
N HIS A 426 -14.46 -58.89 -42.30
CA HIS A 426 -13.87 -59.39 -43.56
C HIS A 426 -12.35 -59.67 -43.49
N HIS A 427 -11.94 -60.64 -44.32
CA HIS A 427 -10.59 -61.03 -44.75
C HIS A 427 -9.67 -59.89 -45.19
N HIS A 428 -8.35 -59.93 -44.88
CA HIS A 428 -7.26 -60.52 -45.70
C HIS A 428 -5.85 -60.14 -45.18
N GLN A 429 -4.93 -61.06 -45.47
CA GLN A 429 -3.46 -61.20 -45.31
C GLN A 429 -2.46 -60.01 -45.18
N PRO A 430 -1.21 -60.29 -44.75
CA PRO A 430 -0.22 -59.32 -44.25
C PRO A 430 0.86 -58.94 -45.29
N GLN A 431 1.48 -57.77 -45.10
CA GLN A 431 2.80 -57.47 -45.69
C GLN A 431 3.71 -56.73 -44.70
N ALA A 432 4.95 -57.21 -44.64
CA ALA A 432 6.09 -56.68 -43.90
C ALA A 432 6.81 -55.60 -44.73
N ASN A 433 7.34 -54.55 -44.08
CA ASN A 433 8.79 -54.24 -44.11
C ASN A 433 9.17 -52.97 -43.33
N ASN A 434 10.21 -53.17 -42.51
CA ASN A 434 11.31 -52.26 -42.14
C ASN A 434 11.47 -50.95 -42.94
N ASN A 435 11.75 -49.84 -42.26
CA ASN A 435 13.16 -49.43 -42.06
C ASN A 435 13.36 -48.25 -41.10
N ASN A 436 14.49 -48.35 -40.40
CA ASN A 436 15.11 -47.41 -39.48
C ASN A 436 15.50 -46.07 -40.13
N ASN A 437 15.54 -45.01 -39.34
CA ASN A 437 16.72 -44.15 -39.30
C ASN A 437 16.84 -43.38 -37.97
N SER A 438 17.85 -43.76 -37.21
CA SER A 438 18.37 -43.09 -36.03
C SER A 438 19.34 -41.98 -36.44
N LYS A 439 19.25 -40.80 -35.80
CA LYS A 439 20.38 -39.90 -35.60
C LYS A 439 20.25 -39.22 -34.24
N SER A 440 21.16 -39.60 -33.34
CA SER A 440 21.41 -38.96 -32.05
C SER A 440 22.30 -37.72 -32.21
N LYS A 441 22.18 -36.81 -31.23
CA LYS A 441 23.12 -35.77 -30.72
C LYS A 441 22.28 -34.55 -30.33
N ASN A 442 22.33 -33.95 -29.14
CA ASN A 442 23.16 -34.10 -27.94
C ASN A 442 22.29 -33.69 -26.74
N LEU A 443 22.10 -34.57 -25.77
CA LEU A 443 21.57 -34.22 -24.45
C LEU A 443 22.74 -33.73 -23.59
N HIS A 444 22.81 -32.43 -23.30
CA HIS A 444 23.27 -32.00 -21.97
C HIS A 444 23.02 -30.54 -21.55
N ASP A 445 22.32 -29.70 -22.32
CA ASP A 445 22.12 -28.28 -21.94
C ASP A 445 20.67 -27.75 -21.95
N GLU A 446 19.65 -28.62 -22.11
CA GLU A 446 18.25 -28.18 -22.27
C GLU A 446 17.38 -28.19 -21.00
N GLN A 447 17.88 -28.62 -19.85
CA GLN A 447 17.03 -28.83 -18.65
C GLN A 447 16.62 -27.56 -17.87
N THR A 448 16.80 -26.35 -18.40
CA THR A 448 16.37 -25.11 -17.73
C THR A 448 15.59 -24.12 -18.61
N ARG A 449 15.20 -24.48 -19.85
CA ARG A 449 14.24 -23.70 -20.63
C ARG A 449 12.88 -24.39 -20.62
N ILE A 450 11.96 -23.87 -19.81
CA ILE A 450 10.55 -24.24 -19.86
C ILE A 450 9.98 -23.72 -21.18
N THR A 451 9.70 -24.62 -22.11
CA THR A 451 8.83 -24.35 -23.24
C THR A 451 7.38 -24.47 -22.79
N PHE A 452 6.74 -23.36 -22.45
CA PHE A 452 5.26 -23.24 -22.53
C PHE A 452 4.78 -23.29 -24.02
N SER A 453 5.65 -23.76 -24.92
CA SER A 453 5.66 -23.55 -26.37
C SER A 453 4.76 -24.53 -27.11
N SER A 454 4.42 -25.68 -26.54
CA SER A 454 3.70 -26.70 -27.31
C SER A 454 2.25 -26.33 -27.58
N THR A 455 1.70 -25.32 -26.87
CA THR A 455 0.32 -24.84 -27.04
C THR A 455 0.20 -23.33 -27.25
N LEU A 456 1.22 -22.54 -26.88
CA LEU A 456 1.24 -21.10 -27.13
C LEU A 456 1.79 -20.81 -28.52
N ASP A 457 0.91 -20.37 -29.41
CA ASP A 457 1.29 -19.87 -30.73
C ASP A 457 2.21 -18.65 -30.61
N LEU A 458 3.38 -18.70 -31.25
CA LEU A 458 4.30 -17.58 -31.47
C LEU A 458 4.05 -16.98 -32.85
N SER A 459 2.96 -16.23 -32.98
CA SER A 459 2.66 -15.50 -34.21
C SER A 459 3.04 -14.03 -34.04
N ASP A 460 3.92 -13.54 -34.92
CA ASP A 460 4.23 -12.10 -35.00
C ASP A 460 3.05 -11.28 -35.58
N ASP A 461 2.10 -11.97 -36.24
CA ASP A 461 0.90 -11.42 -36.87
C ASP A 461 -0.29 -11.28 -35.89
N LYS A 462 -0.08 -11.52 -34.59
CA LYS A 462 -1.12 -11.41 -33.57
C LYS A 462 -0.77 -10.39 -32.49
N VAL A 463 -1.80 -9.67 -32.06
CA VAL A 463 -1.78 -8.84 -30.84
C VAL A 463 -2.57 -9.60 -29.78
N TYR A 464 -1.91 -10.06 -28.74
CA TYR A 464 -2.54 -10.78 -27.64
C TYR A 464 -2.98 -9.78 -26.58
N LEU A 465 -4.28 -9.64 -26.39
CA LEU A 465 -4.87 -8.58 -25.56
C LEU A 465 -5.65 -9.19 -24.39
N TYR A 466 -5.31 -8.77 -23.18
CA TYR A 466 -6.13 -8.98 -21.99
C TYR A 466 -6.90 -7.72 -21.64
N LEU A 467 -8.22 -7.86 -21.45
CA LEU A 467 -9.10 -6.79 -20.99
C LEU A 467 -9.80 -7.24 -19.70
N PRO A 468 -9.66 -6.50 -18.58
CA PRO A 468 -10.32 -6.83 -17.33
C PRO A 468 -11.85 -6.62 -17.39
N ASP A 469 -12.57 -7.15 -16.40
CA ASP A 469 -14.04 -7.22 -16.40
C ASP A 469 -14.77 -5.90 -16.57
N ILE A 470 -14.16 -4.78 -16.19
CA ILE A 470 -14.73 -3.44 -16.40
C ILE A 470 -15.02 -3.17 -17.89
N PHE A 471 -14.22 -3.74 -18.80
CA PHE A 471 -14.44 -3.67 -20.24
C PHE A 471 -15.53 -4.65 -20.71
N ASN A 472 -15.79 -5.73 -19.97
CA ASN A 472 -16.84 -6.70 -20.29
C ASN A 472 -18.24 -6.22 -19.86
N LYS A 473 -18.33 -5.35 -18.83
CA LYS A 473 -19.60 -4.81 -18.32
C LYS A 473 -20.27 -3.83 -19.28
N GLN A 474 -19.49 -3.08 -20.05
CA GLN A 474 -20.00 -2.15 -21.06
C GLN A 474 -19.85 -2.79 -22.44
N THR A 475 -20.93 -3.34 -23.01
CA THR A 475 -20.87 -4.17 -24.23
C THR A 475 -20.16 -3.50 -25.41
N ASN A 476 -20.23 -2.17 -25.52
CA ASN A 476 -19.65 -1.44 -26.65
C ASN A 476 -18.12 -1.16 -26.51
N ILE A 477 -17.58 -1.01 -25.29
CA ILE A 477 -16.16 -0.57 -25.15
C ILE A 477 -15.17 -1.66 -25.59
N LYS A 478 -15.44 -2.91 -25.25
CA LYS A 478 -14.59 -4.06 -25.62
C LYS A 478 -14.44 -4.16 -27.13
N GLU A 479 -15.56 -4.11 -27.85
CA GLU A 479 -15.59 -4.16 -29.31
C GLU A 479 -14.87 -2.94 -29.91
N THR A 480 -15.09 -1.75 -29.33
CA THR A 480 -14.43 -0.51 -29.75
C THR A 480 -12.90 -0.61 -29.62
N VAL A 481 -12.37 -1.18 -28.52
CA VAL A 481 -10.93 -1.39 -28.33
C VAL A 481 -10.37 -2.35 -29.39
N VAL A 482 -11.04 -3.48 -29.62
CA VAL A 482 -10.61 -4.48 -30.62
C VAL A 482 -10.66 -3.90 -32.04
N GLN A 483 -11.71 -3.13 -32.37
CA GLN A 483 -11.83 -2.44 -33.65
C GLN A 483 -10.74 -1.39 -33.85
N ALA A 484 -10.45 -0.59 -32.82
CA ALA A 484 -9.39 0.41 -32.85
C ALA A 484 -8.03 -0.24 -33.07
N LEU A 485 -7.71 -1.30 -32.33
CA LEU A 485 -6.46 -2.04 -32.49
C LEU A 485 -6.35 -2.68 -33.88
N SER A 486 -7.44 -3.21 -34.44
CA SER A 486 -7.46 -3.75 -35.80
C SER A 486 -7.19 -2.67 -36.85
N THR A 487 -7.71 -1.45 -36.64
CA THR A 487 -7.49 -0.29 -37.52
C THR A 487 -6.05 0.20 -37.45
N ILE A 488 -5.47 0.26 -36.25
CA ILE A 488 -4.09 0.73 -36.00
C ILE A 488 -3.08 -0.30 -36.49
N SER A 489 -3.33 -1.59 -36.23
CA SER A 489 -2.32 -2.64 -36.42
C SER A 489 -2.25 -3.19 -37.84
N LYS A 490 -3.23 -2.86 -38.72
CA LYS A 490 -3.41 -3.15 -40.17
C LYS A 490 -3.13 -4.58 -40.68
N GLU A 491 -2.05 -5.21 -40.23
CA GLU A 491 -1.59 -6.56 -40.55
C GLU A 491 -1.80 -7.54 -39.38
N LYS A 492 -1.81 -7.06 -38.13
CA LYS A 492 -1.93 -7.94 -36.95
C LYS A 492 -3.37 -8.16 -36.51
N LYS A 493 -3.76 -9.42 -36.29
CA LYS A 493 -5.06 -9.81 -35.75
C LYS A 493 -5.05 -9.73 -34.22
N THR A 494 -6.03 -9.05 -33.64
CA THR A 494 -6.19 -9.01 -32.18
C THR A 494 -6.82 -10.31 -31.68
N GLN A 495 -6.16 -10.98 -30.74
CA GLN A 495 -6.67 -12.16 -30.03
C GLN A 495 -6.91 -11.79 -28.58
N LEU A 496 -8.16 -11.87 -28.14
CA LEU A 496 -8.52 -11.68 -26.74
C LEU A 496 -8.06 -12.89 -25.92
N LEU A 497 -7.42 -12.63 -24.80
CA LEU A 497 -6.99 -13.62 -23.84
C LEU A 497 -7.90 -13.60 -22.61
N THR A 498 -8.09 -14.78 -22.01
CA THR A 498 -8.55 -14.86 -20.63
C THR A 498 -7.47 -14.30 -19.69
N GLU A 499 -7.84 -13.94 -18.46
CA GLU A 499 -6.87 -13.52 -17.44
C GLU A 499 -5.77 -14.56 -17.27
N GLU A 500 -6.19 -15.82 -17.19
CA GLU A 500 -5.30 -16.96 -17.08
C GLU A 500 -4.34 -17.07 -18.29
N ASP A 501 -4.85 -17.07 -19.52
CA ASP A 501 -3.99 -17.19 -20.71
C ASP A 501 -2.98 -16.05 -20.80
N PHE A 502 -3.38 -14.85 -20.38
CA PHE A 502 -2.50 -13.70 -20.31
C PHE A 502 -1.36 -13.91 -19.31
N PHE A 503 -1.67 -14.39 -18.10
CA PHE A 503 -0.66 -14.66 -17.09
C PHE A 503 0.28 -15.80 -17.52
N ILE A 504 -0.26 -16.88 -18.07
CA ILE A 504 0.55 -17.99 -18.60
C ILE A 504 1.53 -17.43 -19.63
N ARG A 505 1.03 -16.73 -20.65
CA ARG A 505 1.85 -16.17 -21.73
C ARG A 505 2.88 -15.15 -21.25
N LYS A 506 2.53 -14.33 -20.24
CA LYS A 506 3.45 -13.39 -19.60
C LYS A 506 4.62 -14.11 -18.94
N MET A 507 4.40 -15.29 -18.39
CA MET A 507 5.42 -16.06 -17.67
C MET A 507 6.21 -17.02 -18.57
N SER A 508 5.84 -17.15 -19.84
CA SER A 508 6.41 -18.11 -20.78
C SER A 508 7.78 -17.78 -21.37
N GLY A 509 8.34 -16.61 -21.06
CA GLY A 509 9.59 -16.11 -21.64
C GLY A 509 9.42 -14.76 -22.36
N SER A 510 10.52 -14.03 -22.56
CA SER A 510 10.50 -12.69 -23.14
C SER A 510 9.92 -12.63 -24.56
N GLU A 511 10.11 -13.70 -25.33
CA GLU A 511 9.62 -13.88 -26.68
C GLU A 511 8.09 -13.91 -26.76
N TYR A 512 7.40 -14.42 -25.72
CA TYR A 512 5.94 -14.45 -25.65
C TYR A 512 5.33 -13.13 -25.18
N GLN A 513 6.12 -12.23 -24.61
CA GLN A 513 5.69 -10.92 -24.11
C GLN A 513 5.73 -9.80 -25.16
N LYS A 514 6.43 -10.01 -26.28
CA LYS A 514 6.64 -8.99 -27.34
C LYS A 514 5.33 -8.40 -27.86
N ASN A 515 4.34 -9.25 -28.13
CA ASN A 515 3.01 -8.85 -28.62
C ASN A 515 1.90 -9.02 -27.57
N LEU A 516 2.26 -9.07 -26.28
CA LEU A 516 1.33 -9.25 -25.17
C LEU A 516 1.00 -7.90 -24.53
N TYR A 517 -0.29 -7.57 -24.49
CA TYR A 517 -0.79 -6.30 -23.98
C TYR A 517 -1.88 -6.54 -22.94
N ASP A 518 -1.74 -5.93 -21.77
CA ASP A 518 -2.88 -5.63 -20.92
C ASP A 518 -3.52 -4.31 -21.37
N HIS A 519 -4.61 -3.90 -20.72
CA HIS A 519 -5.30 -2.66 -21.08
C HIS A 519 -4.39 -1.43 -20.89
N TYR A 520 -3.55 -1.35 -19.85
CA TYR A 520 -2.65 -0.21 -19.66
C TYR A 520 -1.64 -0.08 -20.79
N ARG A 521 -0.95 -1.17 -21.14
CA ARG A 521 0.04 -1.19 -22.22
C ARG A 521 -0.62 -0.97 -23.58
N ALA A 522 -1.81 -1.52 -23.81
CA ALA A 522 -2.57 -1.26 -25.03
C ALA A 522 -2.91 0.23 -25.17
N TYR A 523 -3.34 0.89 -24.10
CA TYR A 523 -3.60 2.34 -24.11
C TYR A 523 -2.32 3.14 -24.34
N ASN A 524 -1.25 2.83 -23.61
CA ASN A 524 -0.01 3.59 -23.64
C ASN A 524 0.78 3.44 -24.94
N ASP A 525 0.91 2.21 -25.44
CA ASP A 525 1.83 1.88 -26.54
C ASP A 525 1.13 1.92 -27.91
N LEU A 526 -0.17 1.60 -27.96
CA LEU A 526 -0.88 1.41 -29.23
C LEU A 526 -2.01 2.43 -29.45
N LEU A 527 -2.96 2.57 -28.52
CA LEU A 527 -4.18 3.36 -28.76
C LEU A 527 -3.91 4.87 -28.70
N LEU A 528 -3.42 5.39 -27.57
CA LEU A 528 -3.27 6.83 -27.36
C LEU A 528 -2.28 7.50 -28.34
N PRO A 529 -1.14 6.87 -28.71
CA PRO A 529 -0.25 7.43 -29.73
C PRO A 529 -0.90 7.53 -31.12
N ASN A 530 -1.88 6.68 -31.44
CA ASN A 530 -2.45 6.54 -32.77
C ASN A 530 -3.91 7.03 -32.87
N LEU A 531 -4.40 7.82 -31.91
CA LEU A 531 -5.80 8.30 -31.88
C LEU A 531 -6.21 9.02 -33.17
N ASN A 532 -5.32 9.76 -33.83
CA ASN A 532 -5.64 10.49 -35.05
C ASN A 532 -5.89 9.60 -36.29
N VAL A 533 -5.53 8.32 -36.23
CA VAL A 533 -5.88 7.33 -37.26
C VAL A 533 -7.33 6.87 -37.10
N LEU A 534 -7.89 6.97 -35.88
CA LEU A 534 -9.21 6.47 -35.55
C LEU A 534 -10.32 7.49 -35.89
N PRO A 535 -11.51 7.01 -36.28
CA PRO A 535 -12.71 7.85 -36.37
C PRO A 535 -13.02 8.57 -35.05
N LYS A 536 -13.62 9.77 -35.14
CA LYS A 536 -13.90 10.62 -33.96
C LYS A 536 -14.72 9.89 -32.89
N ASN A 537 -15.77 9.17 -33.27
CA ASN A 537 -16.60 8.41 -32.33
C ASN A 537 -15.79 7.34 -31.56
N VAL A 538 -14.96 6.56 -32.26
CA VAL A 538 -14.11 5.53 -31.65
C VAL A 538 -13.11 6.17 -30.68
N LYS A 539 -12.46 7.26 -31.11
CA LYS A 539 -11.51 8.02 -30.29
C LYS A 539 -12.16 8.54 -29.01
N ASP A 540 -13.29 9.24 -29.15
CA ASP A 540 -14.01 9.86 -28.04
C ASP A 540 -14.44 8.76 -27.05
N THR A 541 -15.01 7.65 -27.52
CA THR A 541 -15.39 6.51 -26.67
C THR A 541 -14.22 5.94 -25.87
N LEU A 542 -13.06 5.73 -26.48
CA LEU A 542 -11.87 5.21 -25.78
C LEU A 542 -11.36 6.17 -24.70
N VAL A 543 -11.21 7.46 -25.04
CA VAL A 543 -10.65 8.44 -24.11
C VAL A 543 -11.63 8.75 -22.97
N LEU A 544 -12.92 8.87 -23.26
CA LEU A 544 -13.94 9.12 -22.23
C LEU A 544 -14.06 7.93 -21.28
N PHE A 545 -14.03 6.70 -21.79
CA PHE A 545 -13.99 5.51 -20.94
C PHE A 545 -12.77 5.50 -20.01
N ALA A 546 -11.59 5.83 -20.56
CA ALA A 546 -10.37 5.90 -19.77
C ALA A 546 -10.43 6.99 -18.71
N LEU A 547 -11.02 8.16 -18.99
CA LEU A 547 -11.22 9.23 -18.00
C LEU A 547 -12.20 8.85 -16.90
N ASP A 548 -13.30 8.19 -17.26
CA ASP A 548 -14.37 7.80 -16.33
C ASP A 548 -13.96 6.69 -15.37
N ASN A 549 -13.00 5.84 -15.76
CA ASN A 549 -12.58 4.66 -15.01
C ASN A 549 -11.08 4.69 -14.67
N ALA A 550 -10.47 5.89 -14.61
CA ALA A 550 -9.03 6.02 -14.40
C ALA A 550 -8.62 5.73 -12.94
N ASP A 551 -7.76 4.74 -12.74
CA ASP A 551 -6.95 4.62 -11.54
C ASP A 551 -5.64 5.45 -11.66
N ASN A 552 -4.81 5.45 -10.62
CA ASN A 552 -3.53 6.18 -10.63
C ASN A 552 -2.62 5.82 -11.81
N THR A 553 -2.65 4.55 -12.25
CA THR A 553 -1.85 4.07 -13.38
C THR A 553 -2.35 4.66 -14.70
N MET A 554 -3.66 4.57 -14.97
CA MET A 554 -4.27 5.14 -16.16
C MET A 554 -4.14 6.67 -16.18
N LEU A 555 -4.30 7.35 -15.04
CA LEU A 555 -4.09 8.79 -14.93
C LEU A 555 -2.66 9.18 -15.36
N ASN A 556 -1.65 8.45 -14.91
CA ASN A 556 -0.26 8.70 -15.31
C ASN A 556 -0.04 8.49 -16.82
N ILE A 557 -0.69 7.50 -17.42
CA ILE A 557 -0.66 7.27 -18.87
C ILE A 557 -1.31 8.44 -19.61
N LEU A 558 -2.56 8.79 -19.26
CA LEU A 558 -3.31 9.88 -19.90
C LEU A 558 -2.56 11.23 -19.83
N LYS A 559 -1.87 11.49 -18.72
CA LYS A 559 -1.05 12.69 -18.54
C LYS A 559 0.07 12.84 -19.58
N GLN A 560 0.59 11.72 -20.09
CA GLN A 560 1.75 11.70 -20.99
C GLN A 560 1.36 11.86 -22.46
N HIS A 561 0.11 11.58 -22.82
CA HIS A 561 -0.35 11.53 -24.22
C HIS A 561 -1.20 12.75 -24.62
N CYS A 562 -1.18 13.08 -25.92
CA CYS A 562 -2.08 14.07 -26.49
C CYS A 562 -3.42 13.40 -26.80
N CYS A 563 -4.32 13.35 -25.83
CA CYS A 563 -5.56 12.56 -25.93
C CYS A 563 -6.85 13.39 -25.87
N ILE A 564 -6.78 14.68 -25.52
CA ILE A 564 -7.97 15.52 -25.36
C ILE A 564 -8.17 16.39 -26.61
N PRO A 565 -9.34 16.37 -27.26
CA PRO A 565 -9.60 17.19 -28.43
C PRO A 565 -9.74 18.67 -28.07
N CYS A 566 -9.22 19.54 -28.95
CA CYS A 566 -9.33 21.00 -28.83
C CYS A 566 -10.09 21.63 -30.01
N THR A 567 -10.61 20.81 -30.93
CA THR A 567 -11.30 21.27 -32.14
C THR A 567 -12.53 20.42 -32.46
N PRO A 568 -13.58 20.97 -33.12
CA PRO A 568 -14.81 20.25 -33.46
C PRO A 568 -14.64 18.92 -34.16
N ASN A 569 -13.68 18.85 -35.08
CA ASN A 569 -13.40 17.65 -35.87
C ASN A 569 -12.55 16.61 -35.12
N GLY A 570 -12.13 16.90 -33.88
CA GLY A 570 -11.31 16.01 -33.05
C GLY A 570 -9.91 15.72 -33.60
N ARG A 571 -9.39 16.51 -34.57
CA ARG A 571 -8.06 16.30 -35.16
C ARG A 571 -6.93 16.87 -34.32
N THR A 572 -7.14 18.05 -33.74
CA THR A 572 -6.16 18.67 -32.85
C THR A 572 -6.36 18.09 -31.45
N LEU A 573 -5.40 17.28 -31.01
CA LEU A 573 -5.36 16.72 -29.66
C LEU A 573 -4.23 17.36 -28.87
N ASN A 574 -4.46 17.61 -27.58
CA ASN A 574 -3.47 18.18 -26.69
C ASN A 574 -3.33 17.37 -25.40
N LYS A 575 -2.20 17.58 -24.70
CA LYS A 575 -1.98 16.95 -23.39
C LYS A 575 -2.82 17.66 -22.33
N PRO A 576 -3.35 16.96 -21.31
CA PRO A 576 -4.05 17.60 -20.20
C PRO A 576 -3.27 18.75 -19.55
N SER A 577 -1.94 18.64 -19.46
CA SER A 577 -1.06 19.66 -18.87
C SER A 577 -0.96 20.97 -19.67
N LYS A 578 -1.34 20.96 -20.95
CA LYS A 578 -1.34 22.13 -21.83
C LYS A 578 -2.70 22.84 -21.89
N LEU A 579 -3.74 22.26 -21.30
CA LEU A 579 -5.10 22.77 -21.36
C LEU A 579 -5.39 23.75 -20.22
N ILE A 580 -6.36 24.64 -20.49
CA ILE A 580 -6.91 25.61 -19.56
C ILE A 580 -8.37 25.24 -19.31
N HIS A 581 -8.81 25.41 -18.06
CA HIS A 581 -10.20 25.18 -17.70
C HIS A 581 -11.12 26.21 -18.42
N PRO A 582 -12.13 25.79 -19.20
CA PRO A 582 -12.95 26.69 -20.02
C PRO A 582 -13.62 27.83 -19.28
N TYR A 583 -13.93 27.62 -18.00
CA TYR A 583 -14.64 28.60 -17.16
C TYR A 583 -13.74 29.30 -16.13
N CYS A 584 -12.41 29.23 -16.26
CA CYS A 584 -11.51 29.93 -15.32
C CYS A 584 -11.26 31.39 -15.73
N ARG A 585 -10.73 32.19 -14.80
CA ARG A 585 -10.44 33.62 -15.05
C ARG A 585 -9.45 33.87 -16.20
N LEU A 586 -8.55 32.93 -16.48
CA LEU A 586 -7.61 33.04 -17.59
C LEU A 586 -8.26 32.77 -18.95
N ALA A 587 -9.44 32.14 -18.98
CA ALA A 587 -10.09 31.75 -20.23
C ALA A 587 -10.38 32.96 -21.13
N SER A 588 -10.71 34.13 -20.56
CA SER A 588 -10.96 35.36 -21.33
C SER A 588 -9.74 35.93 -22.06
N LEU A 589 -8.53 35.44 -21.76
CA LEU A 589 -7.29 35.85 -22.43
C LEU A 589 -6.97 35.00 -23.67
N TYR A 590 -7.74 33.95 -23.92
CA TYR A 590 -7.52 33.01 -25.02
C TYR A 590 -8.80 32.84 -25.84
N SER A 591 -8.63 32.42 -27.08
CA SER A 591 -9.69 32.13 -28.04
C SER A 591 -9.68 30.65 -28.43
N ASP A 592 -10.73 30.19 -29.10
CA ASP A 592 -10.81 28.80 -29.59
C ASP A 592 -9.67 28.44 -30.56
N ILE A 593 -9.11 29.43 -31.26
CA ILE A 593 -8.00 29.26 -32.20
C ILE A 593 -6.72 28.81 -31.48
N ASP A 594 -6.54 29.20 -30.21
CA ASP A 594 -5.35 28.87 -29.43
C ASP A 594 -5.27 27.36 -29.08
N SER A 595 -6.35 26.60 -29.28
CA SER A 595 -6.40 25.15 -29.02
C SER A 595 -5.96 24.77 -27.60
N LEU A 596 -6.31 25.62 -26.63
CA LEU A 596 -6.00 25.47 -25.21
C LEU A 596 -7.19 24.95 -24.38
N PHE A 597 -8.39 24.90 -24.95
CA PHE A 597 -9.57 24.39 -24.26
C PHE A 597 -9.90 22.96 -24.72
N PRO A 598 -10.38 22.08 -23.82
CA PRO A 598 -11.06 20.86 -24.24
C PRO A 598 -12.29 21.21 -25.10
N TYR A 599 -12.48 20.48 -26.19
CA TYR A 599 -13.63 20.63 -27.06
C TYR A 599 -14.64 19.50 -26.81
N GLY A 600 -15.91 19.84 -26.62
CA GLY A 600 -16.99 18.88 -26.40
C GLY A 600 -18.25 19.54 -25.84
N GLY A 601 -19.15 18.71 -25.31
CA GLY A 601 -20.36 19.08 -24.60
C GLY A 601 -20.39 18.50 -23.19
N GLN A 602 -21.50 18.74 -22.47
CA GLN A 602 -21.74 18.26 -21.10
C GLN A 602 -21.87 16.73 -21.00
N ASP A 603 -22.06 16.06 -22.13
CA ASP A 603 -22.08 14.60 -22.27
C ASP A 603 -20.70 14.00 -22.59
N SER A 604 -19.71 14.84 -22.90
CA SER A 604 -18.35 14.45 -23.34
C SER A 604 -17.28 15.14 -22.48
N TYR A 605 -16.37 15.93 -23.06
CA TYR A 605 -15.19 16.44 -22.38
C TYR A 605 -15.44 17.63 -21.44
N LEU A 606 -16.62 18.26 -21.51
CA LEU A 606 -16.98 19.41 -20.68
C LEU A 606 -17.85 19.05 -19.46
N ARG A 607 -18.10 17.75 -19.23
CA ARG A 607 -18.77 17.28 -18.02
C ARG A 607 -17.91 17.57 -16.79
N GLU A 608 -18.53 18.04 -15.71
CA GLU A 608 -17.82 18.60 -14.55
C GLU A 608 -16.87 17.61 -13.86
N ASP A 609 -17.30 16.36 -13.68
CA ASP A 609 -16.50 15.26 -13.15
C ASP A 609 -15.22 15.00 -14.00
N ARG A 610 -15.34 14.99 -15.32
CA ARG A 610 -14.21 14.81 -16.24
C ARG A 610 -13.27 16.02 -16.25
N LEU A 611 -13.81 17.24 -16.14
CA LEU A 611 -12.99 18.44 -15.97
C LEU A 611 -12.19 18.39 -14.66
N ASN A 612 -12.78 17.85 -13.58
CA ASN A 612 -12.07 17.62 -12.32
C ASN A 612 -10.93 16.60 -12.48
N VAL A 613 -11.14 15.51 -13.22
CA VAL A 613 -10.07 14.56 -13.56
C VAL A 613 -8.96 15.24 -14.37
N LEU A 614 -9.31 16.04 -15.38
CA LEU A 614 -8.32 16.77 -16.19
C LEU A 614 -7.55 17.82 -15.36
N LYS A 615 -8.18 18.41 -14.33
CA LYS A 615 -7.52 19.28 -13.34
C LYS A 615 -6.46 18.54 -12.52
N LEU A 616 -6.70 17.29 -12.14
CA LEU A 616 -5.69 16.46 -11.48
C LEU A 616 -4.51 16.14 -12.42
N LEU A 617 -4.78 15.98 -13.72
CA LEU A 617 -3.78 15.65 -14.73
C LEU A 617 -2.91 16.85 -15.15
N GLY A 618 -3.43 18.09 -15.06
CA GLY A 618 -2.76 19.29 -15.56
C GLY A 618 -2.79 20.52 -14.63
N LYS A 619 -1.60 21.03 -14.26
CA LYS A 619 -1.45 22.23 -13.39
C LYS A 619 -2.07 23.52 -13.96
N ARG A 620 -2.28 23.61 -15.28
CA ARG A 620 -2.92 24.77 -15.94
C ARG A 620 -4.46 24.73 -15.90
N MET A 621 -5.05 23.61 -15.47
CA MET A 621 -6.48 23.46 -15.24
C MET A 621 -6.91 23.82 -13.80
N THR A 622 -6.00 24.32 -12.95
CA THR A 622 -6.33 24.71 -11.57
C THR A 622 -7.05 26.07 -11.52
N VAL A 623 -8.25 26.09 -10.96
CA VAL A 623 -9.00 27.32 -10.64
C VAL A 623 -8.30 28.03 -9.47
N ALA A 624 -7.83 29.27 -9.67
CA ALA A 624 -7.55 30.16 -8.55
C ALA A 624 -8.90 30.66 -8.01
N TYR A 625 -9.32 30.16 -6.84
CA TYR A 625 -10.52 30.65 -6.17
C TYR A 625 -10.29 32.09 -5.66
N VAL A 626 -11.29 32.96 -5.83
CA VAL A 626 -11.43 34.21 -5.10
C VAL A 626 -12.52 34.00 -4.06
N ILE A 627 -12.16 34.20 -2.78
CA ILE A 627 -13.13 34.48 -1.71
C ILE A 627 -13.80 35.81 -2.08
N PHE A 628 -15.09 35.80 -2.36
CA PHE A 628 -15.84 37.04 -2.47
C PHE A 628 -15.97 37.64 -1.06
N PRO A 629 -15.57 38.90 -0.84
CA PRO A 629 -16.00 39.63 0.33
C PRO A 629 -17.44 40.04 0.06
N ASN A 630 -18.39 39.15 0.36
CA ASN A 630 -19.74 39.47 0.83
C ASN A 630 -20.52 38.16 1.01
N GLY A 631 -20.94 37.94 2.26
CA GLY A 631 -21.38 36.66 2.78
C GLY A 631 -22.61 36.05 2.09
N LYS A 632 -22.56 34.73 1.98
CA LYS A 632 -23.57 33.78 2.49
C LYS A 632 -22.94 32.39 2.47
N ASN A 633 -22.75 31.81 3.66
CA ASN A 633 -22.42 30.40 3.83
C ASN A 633 -23.58 29.55 3.31
N VAL A 634 -23.29 28.62 2.42
CA VAL A 634 -24.01 27.34 2.32
C VAL A 634 -22.95 26.26 2.13
N ASP A 635 -22.89 25.38 3.12
CA ASP A 635 -22.05 24.18 3.17
C ASP A 635 -22.49 23.17 2.11
N GLU A 636 -21.58 22.77 1.21
CA GLU A 636 -21.67 21.49 0.48
C GLU A 636 -20.27 20.86 0.35
N THR A 637 -19.75 20.38 1.48
CA THR A 637 -18.73 19.31 1.50
C THR A 637 -19.37 18.05 2.04
N ASN A 638 -20.09 17.32 1.18
CA ASN A 638 -20.42 15.92 1.37
C ASN A 638 -20.93 15.38 0.03
N HIS A 639 -20.04 14.72 -0.73
CA HIS A 639 -20.33 13.59 -1.65
C HIS A 639 -19.16 13.37 -2.61
N LEU A 640 -18.02 12.89 -2.10
CA LEU A 640 -16.97 12.26 -2.94
C LEU A 640 -16.34 11.07 -2.21
N THR A 641 -17.19 10.23 -1.63
CA THR A 641 -16.86 8.85 -1.23
C THR A 641 -17.83 7.92 -1.95
N HIS A 642 -17.52 7.63 -3.21
CA HIS A 642 -17.89 6.44 -3.99
C HIS A 642 -17.68 6.73 -5.48
N ILE A 643 -16.46 6.46 -5.96
CA ILE A 643 -16.19 5.93 -7.30
C ILE A 643 -15.14 4.84 -7.13
#